data_AF-A0A5N6KX88-F1
#
_entry.id   AF-A0A5N6KX88-F1
#
_cell.length_a   1.000
_cell.length_b   1.000
_cell.length_c   1.000
_cell.angle_alpha   90.00
_cell.angle_beta   90.00
_cell.angle_gamma   90.00
#
_symmetry.space_group_name_H-M   'P 1'
#
loop_
_entity.id
_entity.type
_entity.pdbx_description
1 polymer ?
#
loop_
_entity_poly.entity_id
_entity_poly.type
_entity_poly.pdbx_seq_one_letter_code
_entity_poly.pdbx_strand_id
1 'polypeptide(L)'
;MEEQMEERIRQLERRLAQEQQLREREREREHQLLEREQQRREAAENAARSALRLPLHEFLRHCHILSKHIRPITDKALTTKGDATNPAKRLYPKHILQWPEFAQRQRAVWETLYHSDRFRTERLFPSSTQLEYVQRLIDPIGSEQGLRYFERDTVENMVTALLDEVAKDEALCEELGLDGKVTFESHANFGLDSDDDGSTLVTAMQTLSEEGNARTVTPRKRNRRADQFCIYRRSADGANEALLGIEYKAPHKVTQEEVSLGLRTDLCLEEDIFGNNSEEFPFLCQYLMAAVVTQLFSYMIDIGLRYGYVCTGEAFLFLHIPLDPTKVYCSVNIPNRDCETDGADSLERTAVAQVFAFILQALVDEPADQAWRDAARANLRTWKIEVIDVLSMIPITMRTTRDHSTYQPSEWAPSVQRSPIPLRYRCRPEETRAVRDNEEDSGGDADEAALDPQSPSHRRVTRSQTTATKPSSSKKSDTSRRGRSTGADRKKRIKEQPYCSHECLAGLAQGAPLDLDCANVKSHGKEHIKPGLLLELVQEQLATDRGRDADCCPLYMHGSRGALLKIRLTSHGYTLVGKAVESSKLRYLQHEKRVYDHIHDLQGLTVPVCLGMINLACPYYYSIAELEHVMLLSWAGCSLLSPIHAERRANLVEPVRDAYQRLHSRGVLHEDPALRNILIDQAREKVMLVDFERSKLPRRQALSELSPYRKRKRATSSKLVVTDEMDRACKREISKATKAVLG
;
A
#
# COMPACT_ATOMS: atom_id res chain seq x y z
N MET A 1 64.71 -50.63 65.12
CA MET A 1 63.57 -51.28 64.42
C MET A 1 62.43 -50.28 64.26
N GLU A 2 62.12 -49.49 65.28
CA GLU A 2 61.07 -48.46 65.23
C GLU A 2 61.23 -47.44 64.09
N GLU A 3 62.43 -46.94 63.79
CA GLU A 3 62.63 -46.01 62.64
C GLU A 3 62.07 -46.55 61.31
N GLN A 4 62.27 -47.84 61.02
CA GLN A 4 61.75 -48.48 59.81
C GLN A 4 60.22 -48.68 59.85
N MET A 5 59.62 -48.67 61.04
CA MET A 5 58.17 -48.69 61.23
C MET A 5 57.58 -47.28 61.10
N GLU A 6 58.19 -46.27 61.73
CA GLU A 6 57.80 -44.86 61.58
C GLU A 6 57.95 -44.35 60.15
N GLU A 7 59.03 -44.71 59.45
CA GLU A 7 59.19 -44.32 58.05
C GLU A 7 58.15 -45.02 57.16
N ARG A 8 57.78 -46.28 57.46
CA ARG A 8 56.65 -46.97 56.82
C ARG A 8 55.32 -46.26 57.08
N ILE A 9 55.05 -45.82 58.31
CA ILE A 9 53.85 -45.05 58.65
C ILE A 9 53.83 -43.73 57.85
N ARG A 10 54.92 -42.96 57.89
CA ARG A 10 55.05 -41.70 57.13
C ARG A 10 54.96 -41.90 55.60
N GLN A 11 55.39 -43.05 55.07
CA GLN A 11 55.19 -43.41 53.66
C GLN A 11 53.73 -43.78 53.35
N LEU A 12 53.02 -44.46 54.26
CA LEU A 12 51.60 -44.80 54.11
C LEU A 12 50.70 -43.56 54.21
N GLU A 13 50.95 -42.67 55.15
CA GLU A 13 50.27 -41.38 55.30
C GLU A 13 50.41 -40.52 54.02
N ARG A 14 51.62 -40.45 53.46
CA ARG A 14 51.88 -39.75 52.19
C ARG A 14 51.10 -40.36 51.02
N ARG A 15 50.99 -41.69 50.95
CA ARG A 15 50.18 -42.35 49.91
C ARG A 15 48.69 -42.08 50.10
N LEU A 16 48.19 -42.15 51.33
CA LEU A 16 46.79 -41.88 51.64
C LEU A 16 46.40 -40.42 51.29
N ALA A 17 47.27 -39.46 51.62
CA ALA A 17 47.07 -38.05 51.26
C ALA A 17 47.12 -37.82 49.73
N GLN A 18 48.03 -38.50 49.02
CA GLN A 18 48.07 -38.46 47.55
C GLN A 18 46.81 -39.07 46.92
N GLU A 19 46.32 -40.20 47.46
CA GLU A 19 45.10 -40.84 46.98
C GLU A 19 43.85 -39.99 47.27
N GLN A 20 43.79 -39.33 48.43
CA GLN A 20 42.75 -38.35 48.75
C GLN A 20 42.77 -37.16 47.77
N GLN A 21 43.93 -36.56 47.50
CA GLN A 21 44.06 -35.48 46.52
C GLN A 21 43.71 -35.91 45.08
N LEU A 22 43.96 -37.17 44.71
CA LEU A 22 43.55 -37.70 43.40
C LEU A 22 42.02 -37.84 43.33
N ARG A 23 41.40 -38.46 44.33
CA ARG A 23 39.92 -38.61 44.42
C ARG A 23 39.21 -37.26 44.49
N GLU A 24 39.81 -36.27 45.14
CA GLU A 24 39.31 -34.89 45.22
C GLU A 24 39.35 -34.22 43.83
N ARG A 25 40.48 -34.28 43.13
CA ARG A 25 40.62 -33.77 41.76
C ARG A 25 39.76 -34.50 40.74
N GLU A 26 39.47 -35.79 40.95
CA GLU A 26 38.52 -36.53 40.11
C GLU A 26 37.10 -36.00 40.32
N ARG A 27 36.66 -35.80 41.56
CA ARG A 27 35.35 -35.17 41.86
C ARG A 27 35.25 -33.73 41.33
N GLU A 28 36.31 -32.93 41.44
CA GLU A 28 36.35 -31.58 40.86
C GLU A 28 36.17 -31.62 39.33
N ARG A 29 36.79 -32.59 38.65
CA ARG A 29 36.64 -32.78 37.20
C ARG A 29 35.25 -33.28 36.82
N GLU A 30 34.68 -34.23 37.57
CA GLU A 30 33.31 -34.71 37.38
C GLU A 30 32.30 -33.57 37.57
N HIS A 31 32.46 -32.75 38.60
CA HIS A 31 31.63 -31.56 38.84
C HIS A 31 31.73 -30.56 37.67
N GLN A 32 32.95 -30.21 37.24
CA GLN A 32 33.16 -29.31 36.10
C GLN A 32 32.64 -29.87 34.77
N LEU A 33 32.59 -31.19 34.60
CA LEU A 33 31.99 -31.83 33.42
C LEU A 33 30.46 -31.76 33.48
N LEU A 34 29.86 -32.03 34.64
CA LEU A 34 28.41 -31.92 34.86
C LEU A 34 27.91 -30.48 34.70
N GLU A 35 28.62 -29.49 35.26
CA GLU A 35 28.30 -28.07 35.08
C GLU A 35 28.37 -27.65 33.60
N ARG A 36 29.38 -28.12 32.85
CA ARG A 36 29.50 -27.84 31.41
C ARG A 36 28.43 -28.55 30.59
N GLU A 37 28.03 -29.76 30.96
CA GLU A 37 26.92 -30.46 30.30
C GLU A 37 25.58 -29.78 30.57
N GLN A 38 25.32 -29.36 31.81
CA GLN A 38 24.14 -28.58 32.18
C GLN A 38 24.11 -27.25 31.42
N GLN A 39 25.20 -26.46 31.45
CA GLN A 39 25.30 -25.20 30.69
C GLN A 39 25.08 -25.40 29.19
N ARG A 40 25.65 -26.47 28.60
CA ARG A 40 25.45 -26.81 27.18
C ARG A 40 24.00 -27.19 26.88
N ARG A 41 23.35 -27.92 27.79
CA ARG A 41 21.94 -28.32 27.68
C ARG A 41 21.02 -27.09 27.79
N GLU A 42 21.21 -26.26 28.81
CA GLU A 42 20.47 -25.01 28.98
C GLU A 42 20.67 -24.07 27.79
N ALA A 43 21.89 -23.96 27.26
CA ALA A 43 22.15 -23.18 26.04
C ALA A 43 21.42 -23.76 24.81
N ALA A 44 21.37 -25.09 24.65
CA ALA A 44 20.64 -25.74 23.56
C ALA A 44 19.11 -25.59 23.70
N GLU A 45 18.55 -25.74 24.90
CA GLU A 45 17.12 -25.55 25.18
C GLU A 45 16.71 -24.07 25.01
N ASN A 46 17.55 -23.12 25.44
CA ASN A 46 17.34 -21.70 25.18
C ASN A 46 17.42 -21.36 23.68
N ALA A 47 18.41 -21.88 22.95
CA ALA A 47 18.54 -21.66 21.50
C ALA A 47 17.35 -22.26 20.72
N ALA A 48 16.89 -23.45 21.11
CA ALA A 48 15.68 -24.05 20.54
C ALA A 48 14.44 -23.19 20.80
N ARG A 49 14.29 -22.62 22.00
CA ARG A 49 13.19 -21.70 22.34
C ARG A 49 13.27 -20.39 21.53
N SER A 50 14.43 -19.77 21.41
CA SER A 50 14.60 -18.51 20.65
C SER A 50 14.44 -18.67 19.13
N ALA A 51 14.55 -19.91 18.61
CA ALA A 51 14.25 -20.24 17.23
C ALA A 51 12.74 -20.43 16.92
N LEU A 52 11.87 -20.52 17.94
CA LEU A 52 10.42 -20.62 17.74
C LEU A 52 9.83 -19.29 17.24
N ARG A 53 8.79 -19.38 16.40
CA ARG A 53 7.97 -18.22 16.01
C ARG A 53 7.34 -17.56 17.25
N LEU A 54 7.10 -16.25 17.18
CA LEU A 54 6.54 -15.46 18.27
C LEU A 54 5.01 -15.27 18.10
N PRO A 55 4.22 -15.19 19.19
CA PRO A 55 2.88 -14.62 19.18
C PRO A 55 2.93 -13.10 19.06
N LEU A 56 1.81 -12.48 18.67
CA LEU A 56 1.69 -11.04 18.36
C LEU A 56 2.31 -10.12 19.42
N HIS A 57 2.03 -10.37 20.70
CA HIS A 57 2.52 -9.55 21.82
C HIS A 57 4.04 -9.70 22.05
N GLU A 58 4.62 -10.90 21.88
CA GLU A 58 6.09 -11.06 21.94
C GLU A 58 6.74 -10.39 20.71
N PHE A 59 6.12 -10.51 19.53
CA PHE A 59 6.61 -9.93 18.28
C PHE A 59 6.66 -8.40 18.29
N LEU A 60 5.56 -7.73 18.63
CA LEU A 60 5.52 -6.25 18.69
C LEU A 60 6.51 -5.69 19.73
N ARG A 61 6.74 -6.41 20.83
CA ARG A 61 7.76 -6.05 21.84
C ARG A 61 9.18 -6.11 21.26
N HIS A 62 9.51 -7.13 20.47
CA HIS A 62 10.82 -7.19 19.79
C HIS A 62 10.93 -6.11 18.71
N CYS A 63 9.86 -5.81 17.97
CA CYS A 63 9.84 -4.70 17.00
C CYS A 63 10.09 -3.34 17.68
N HIS A 64 9.56 -3.13 18.88
CA HIS A 64 9.82 -1.93 19.68
C HIS A 64 11.27 -1.85 20.21
N ILE A 65 11.90 -3.00 20.50
CA ILE A 65 13.34 -3.06 20.79
C ILE A 65 14.15 -2.67 19.53
N LEU A 66 13.75 -3.13 18.34
CA LEU A 66 14.37 -2.70 17.08
C LEU A 66 14.24 -1.19 16.83
N SER A 67 13.06 -0.59 17.04
CA SER A 67 12.88 0.87 16.88
C SER A 67 13.69 1.71 17.89
N LYS A 68 14.05 1.13 19.04
CA LYS A 68 14.97 1.73 20.03
C LYS A 68 16.46 1.59 19.67
N HIS A 69 16.81 0.84 18.64
CA HIS A 69 18.18 0.74 18.13
C HIS A 69 18.54 1.73 17.02
N ILE A 70 17.68 2.70 16.74
CA ILE A 70 17.97 3.82 15.84
C ILE A 70 19.24 4.58 16.27
N ARG A 71 20.07 4.99 15.30
CA ARG A 71 21.37 5.65 15.51
C ARG A 71 21.53 6.89 14.61
N PRO A 72 20.92 8.05 14.94
CA PRO A 72 21.10 9.27 14.18
C PRO A 72 22.56 9.74 14.16
N ILE A 73 23.11 10.05 12.98
CA ILE A 73 24.41 10.74 12.89
C ILE A 73 24.16 12.24 13.08
N THR A 74 24.79 12.83 14.08
CA THR A 74 24.67 14.27 14.42
C THR A 74 25.78 15.14 13.82
N ASP A 75 26.89 14.55 13.36
CA ASP A 75 28.02 15.27 12.77
C ASP A 75 27.68 15.83 11.37
N LYS A 76 27.86 17.16 11.21
CA LYS A 76 27.68 17.88 9.93
C LYS A 76 28.79 17.65 8.90
N ALA A 77 29.83 16.90 9.23
CA ALA A 77 30.81 16.38 8.27
C ALA A 77 30.37 15.05 7.61
N LEU A 78 29.50 14.28 8.28
CA LEU A 78 29.11 12.91 7.92
C LEU A 78 27.65 12.76 7.48
N THR A 79 26.91 13.87 7.38
CA THR A 79 25.48 13.92 7.05
C THR A 79 25.20 14.58 5.71
N THR A 80 24.11 14.16 5.06
CA THR A 80 23.70 14.72 3.75
C THR A 80 23.16 16.15 3.88
N LYS A 81 24.04 17.13 3.68
CA LYS A 81 23.65 18.49 3.30
C LYS A 81 22.88 18.37 1.98
N GLY A 82 21.56 18.58 2.01
CA GLY A 82 20.73 18.48 0.82
C GLY A 82 21.12 19.56 -0.18
N ASP A 83 21.18 19.21 -1.47
CA ASP A 83 21.49 20.17 -2.52
C ASP A 83 20.44 21.30 -2.56
N ALA A 84 20.91 22.53 -2.78
CA ALA A 84 20.06 23.71 -2.91
C ALA A 84 19.33 23.70 -4.27
N THR A 85 18.32 22.83 -4.38
CA THR A 85 17.49 22.73 -5.59
C THR A 85 16.60 23.96 -5.75
N ASN A 86 16.28 24.32 -7.01
CA ASN A 86 15.43 25.47 -7.31
C ASN A 86 14.03 25.28 -6.68
N PRO A 87 13.58 26.13 -5.72
CA PRO A 87 12.45 25.74 -4.90
C PRO A 87 11.15 25.56 -5.66
N ALA A 88 10.50 24.42 -5.43
CA ALA A 88 9.34 23.98 -6.17
C ALA A 88 8.09 24.78 -5.77
N LYS A 89 7.25 25.07 -6.78
CA LYS A 89 5.87 25.53 -6.55
C LYS A 89 5.02 24.33 -6.12
N ARG A 90 4.84 24.15 -4.81
CA ARG A 90 4.08 23.07 -4.17
C ARG A 90 2.67 23.58 -3.81
N LEU A 91 1.64 22.74 -3.95
CA LEU A 91 0.30 23.09 -3.44
C LEU A 91 0.32 22.96 -1.91
N TYR A 92 -0.15 23.97 -1.18
CA TYR A 92 -0.16 23.97 0.29
C TYR A 92 -1.58 23.84 0.86
N PRO A 93 -1.78 23.16 2.01
CA PRO A 93 -3.06 23.15 2.70
C PRO A 93 -3.29 24.53 3.33
N LYS A 94 -4.52 25.06 3.29
CA LYS A 94 -4.85 26.30 3.99
C LYS A 94 -4.76 26.13 5.50
N HIS A 95 -5.18 24.96 5.99
CA HIS A 95 -5.12 24.61 7.41
C HIS A 95 -4.41 23.26 7.63
N ILE A 96 -3.47 23.24 8.56
CA ILE A 96 -2.94 22.02 9.18
C ILE A 96 -3.62 21.92 10.54
N LEU A 97 -4.33 20.82 10.79
CA LEU A 97 -5.18 20.65 11.98
C LEU A 97 -4.76 19.41 12.77
N GLN A 98 -4.94 19.42 14.08
CA GLN A 98 -4.83 18.22 14.91
C GLN A 98 -5.88 17.17 14.51
N TRP A 99 -5.55 15.90 14.62
CA TRP A 99 -6.45 14.79 14.28
C TRP A 99 -7.02 14.09 15.54
N PRO A 100 -8.17 14.53 16.09
CA PRO A 100 -8.69 13.99 17.35
C PRO A 100 -9.18 12.54 17.24
N GLU A 101 -9.71 12.10 16.10
CA GLU A 101 -10.20 10.72 15.93
C GLU A 101 -9.10 9.68 15.69
N PHE A 102 -7.83 10.09 15.49
CA PHE A 102 -6.74 9.18 15.13
C PHE A 102 -6.58 8.02 16.13
N ALA A 103 -6.51 8.33 17.42
CA ALA A 103 -6.38 7.33 18.48
C ALA A 103 -7.57 6.36 18.54
N GLN A 104 -8.79 6.83 18.25
CA GLN A 104 -9.99 6.00 18.21
C GLN A 104 -9.97 5.05 17.00
N ARG A 105 -9.60 5.56 15.83
CA ARG A 105 -9.52 4.78 14.58
C ARG A 105 -8.43 3.71 14.65
N GLN A 106 -7.26 4.06 15.18
CA GLN A 106 -6.16 3.10 15.39
C GLN A 106 -6.60 1.95 16.29
N ARG A 107 -7.26 2.25 17.41
CA ARG A 107 -7.76 1.22 18.34
C ARG A 107 -8.84 0.33 17.72
N ALA A 108 -9.77 0.89 16.94
CA ALA A 108 -10.85 0.10 16.32
C ALA A 108 -10.32 -1.05 15.44
N VAL A 109 -9.20 -0.84 14.75
CA VAL A 109 -8.51 -1.88 13.97
C VAL A 109 -7.93 -2.96 14.89
N TRP A 110 -7.32 -2.58 16.01
CA TRP A 110 -6.78 -3.54 16.99
C TRP A 110 -7.86 -4.36 17.70
N GLU A 111 -8.99 -3.74 18.06
CA GLU A 111 -10.14 -4.47 18.61
C GLU A 111 -10.65 -5.53 17.63
N THR A 112 -10.84 -5.18 16.34
CA THR A 112 -11.21 -6.12 15.28
C THR A 112 -10.25 -7.32 15.21
N LEU A 113 -8.94 -7.05 15.19
CA LEU A 113 -7.90 -8.09 15.15
C LEU A 113 -7.89 -8.99 16.41
N TYR A 114 -8.20 -8.44 17.59
CA TYR A 114 -8.26 -9.21 18.84
C TYR A 114 -9.46 -10.15 18.93
N HIS A 115 -10.48 -10.01 18.06
CA HIS A 115 -11.54 -11.02 17.93
C HIS A 115 -11.05 -12.31 17.23
N SER A 116 -9.94 -12.27 16.49
CA SER A 116 -9.32 -13.47 15.90
C SER A 116 -8.39 -14.15 16.91
N ASP A 117 -8.87 -15.26 17.50
CA ASP A 117 -8.10 -16.07 18.45
C ASP A 117 -6.77 -16.58 17.87
N ARG A 118 -6.72 -16.83 16.55
CA ARG A 118 -5.49 -17.16 15.82
C ARG A 118 -4.44 -16.05 15.98
N PHE A 119 -4.80 -14.80 15.66
CA PHE A 119 -3.90 -13.65 15.85
C PHE A 119 -3.49 -13.42 17.31
N ARG A 120 -4.43 -13.66 18.23
CA ARG A 120 -4.26 -13.43 19.66
C ARG A 120 -3.35 -14.48 20.35
N THR A 121 -3.30 -15.72 19.86
CA THR A 121 -2.69 -16.85 20.58
C THR A 121 -1.65 -17.66 19.81
N GLU A 122 -1.69 -17.70 18.48
CA GLU A 122 -0.77 -18.55 17.70
C GLU A 122 0.62 -17.93 17.51
N ARG A 123 1.63 -18.79 17.33
CA ARG A 123 3.02 -18.42 17.07
C ARG A 123 3.23 -18.12 15.57
N LEU A 124 2.68 -17.00 15.11
CA LEU A 124 2.63 -16.60 13.70
C LEU A 124 3.78 -15.71 13.22
N PHE A 125 4.65 -15.19 14.08
CA PHE A 125 5.60 -14.13 13.66
C PHE A 125 7.07 -14.57 13.71
N PRO A 126 8.01 -13.88 13.03
CA PRO A 126 9.43 -14.22 13.05
C PRO A 126 9.98 -14.47 14.45
N SER A 127 10.93 -15.40 14.55
CA SER A 127 11.53 -15.79 15.84
C SER A 127 12.42 -14.71 16.43
N SER A 128 12.64 -14.76 17.75
CA SER A 128 13.53 -13.83 18.45
C SER A 128 14.92 -13.78 17.81
N THR A 129 15.48 -14.95 17.44
CA THR A 129 16.77 -15.05 16.72
C THR A 129 16.79 -14.33 15.37
N GLN A 130 15.66 -14.32 14.63
CA GLN A 130 15.58 -13.59 13.35
C GLN A 130 15.57 -12.07 13.56
N LEU A 131 14.94 -11.60 14.65
CA LEU A 131 14.89 -10.18 14.99
C LEU A 131 16.22 -9.69 15.57
N GLU A 132 16.90 -10.49 16.40
CA GLU A 132 18.29 -10.26 16.80
C GLU A 132 19.25 -10.16 15.60
N TYR A 133 19.01 -10.93 14.53
CA TYR A 133 19.81 -10.83 13.31
C TYR A 133 19.61 -9.48 12.62
N VAL A 134 18.36 -9.02 12.47
CA VAL A 134 18.04 -7.68 11.95
C VAL A 134 18.69 -6.58 12.81
N GLN A 135 18.62 -6.70 14.14
CA GLN A 135 19.22 -5.77 15.09
C GLN A 135 20.73 -5.55 14.87
N ARG A 136 21.45 -6.59 14.44
CA ARG A 136 22.90 -6.56 14.17
C ARG A 136 23.24 -5.88 12.83
N LEU A 137 22.26 -5.64 11.97
CA LEU A 137 22.40 -4.94 10.67
C LEU A 137 22.01 -3.45 10.73
N ILE A 138 21.69 -2.91 11.90
CA ILE A 138 21.27 -1.51 12.05
C ILE A 138 22.47 -0.56 11.97
N ASP A 139 22.69 0.00 10.79
CA ASP A 139 23.70 1.04 10.51
C ASP A 139 23.30 2.44 11.03
N PRO A 140 24.27 3.35 11.28
CA PRO A 140 24.01 4.74 11.61
C PRO A 140 23.38 5.57 10.47
N ILE A 141 22.43 6.43 10.81
CA ILE A 141 21.59 7.17 9.86
C ILE A 141 22.16 8.56 9.55
N GLY A 142 22.88 8.68 8.44
CA GLY A 142 23.41 9.94 7.90
C GLY A 142 22.56 10.61 6.79
N SER A 143 21.48 9.98 6.34
CA SER A 143 20.66 10.44 5.21
C SER A 143 19.25 9.85 5.21
N GLU A 144 18.37 10.41 4.39
CA GLU A 144 17.02 9.92 4.09
C GLU A 144 17.04 8.49 3.54
N GLN A 145 18.01 8.15 2.67
CA GLN A 145 18.15 6.79 2.15
C GLN A 145 18.73 5.82 3.21
N GLY A 146 19.53 6.30 4.15
CA GLY A 146 19.91 5.52 5.34
C GLY A 146 18.71 5.23 6.25
N LEU A 147 17.88 6.25 6.51
CA LEU A 147 16.63 6.11 7.26
C LEU A 147 15.68 5.12 6.59
N ARG A 148 15.52 5.20 5.26
CA ARG A 148 14.70 4.26 4.50
C ARG A 148 15.16 2.80 4.63
N TYR A 149 16.47 2.52 4.71
CA TYR A 149 16.93 1.14 4.96
C TYR A 149 16.59 0.66 6.37
N PHE A 150 16.77 1.53 7.38
CA PHE A 150 16.34 1.26 8.76
C PHE A 150 14.83 0.99 8.85
N GLU A 151 14.00 1.85 8.27
CA GLU A 151 12.54 1.72 8.28
C GLU A 151 12.08 0.48 7.52
N ARG A 152 12.70 0.15 6.37
CA ARG A 152 12.39 -1.09 5.65
C ARG A 152 12.59 -2.32 6.53
N ASP A 153 13.73 -2.38 7.23
CA ASP A 153 14.15 -3.59 7.93
C ASP A 153 13.57 -3.71 9.35
N THR A 154 13.23 -2.60 10.00
CA THR A 154 12.60 -2.59 11.34
C THR A 154 11.09 -2.38 11.33
N VAL A 155 10.52 -1.74 10.30
CA VAL A 155 9.08 -1.42 10.20
C VAL A 155 8.42 -2.10 9.00
N GLU A 156 8.80 -1.78 7.76
CA GLU A 156 8.05 -2.20 6.55
C GLU A 156 7.96 -3.73 6.43
N ASN A 157 9.07 -4.44 6.60
CA ASN A 157 9.11 -5.91 6.60
C ASN A 157 8.25 -6.53 7.71
N MET A 158 8.19 -5.89 8.89
CA MET A 158 7.42 -6.37 10.04
C MET A 158 5.91 -6.13 9.86
N VAL A 159 5.56 -5.00 9.27
CA VAL A 159 4.19 -4.67 8.83
C VAL A 159 3.74 -5.60 7.70
N THR A 160 4.61 -5.93 6.74
CA THR A 160 4.34 -6.95 5.72
C THR A 160 4.11 -8.32 6.35
N ALA A 161 4.87 -8.72 7.38
CA ALA A 161 4.65 -9.98 8.08
C ALA A 161 3.29 -10.03 8.84
N LEU A 162 2.79 -8.90 9.33
CA LEU A 162 1.42 -8.81 9.88
C LEU A 162 0.38 -8.97 8.76
N LEU A 163 0.50 -8.20 7.68
CA LEU A 163 -0.45 -8.20 6.55
C LEU A 163 -0.49 -9.56 5.84
N ASP A 164 0.65 -10.24 5.66
CA ASP A 164 0.72 -11.58 5.07
C ASP A 164 0.11 -12.67 5.97
N GLU A 165 -0.06 -12.46 7.28
CA GLU A 165 -0.83 -13.37 8.14
C GLU A 165 -2.33 -13.02 8.16
N VAL A 166 -2.72 -11.74 7.96
CA VAL A 166 -4.12 -11.31 7.82
C VAL A 166 -4.69 -11.83 6.50
N ALA A 167 -3.92 -11.78 5.41
CA ALA A 167 -4.26 -12.30 4.08
C ALA A 167 -4.54 -13.82 4.01
N LYS A 168 -4.51 -14.54 5.15
CA LYS A 168 -4.85 -15.95 5.32
C LYS A 168 -6.12 -16.17 6.15
N ASP A 169 -6.81 -15.12 6.53
CA ASP A 169 -8.06 -15.12 7.31
C ASP A 169 -9.11 -14.36 6.50
N GLU A 170 -9.96 -15.09 5.77
CA GLU A 170 -10.91 -14.51 4.83
C GLU A 170 -11.91 -13.55 5.51
N ALA A 171 -12.27 -13.82 6.77
CA ALA A 171 -13.18 -12.97 7.55
C ALA A 171 -12.51 -11.65 7.94
N LEU A 172 -11.26 -11.69 8.44
CA LEU A 172 -10.49 -10.46 8.68
C LEU A 172 -10.22 -9.69 7.37
N CYS A 173 -10.04 -10.37 6.24
CA CYS A 173 -9.86 -9.70 4.95
C CYS A 173 -11.11 -8.93 4.51
N GLU A 174 -12.30 -9.50 4.69
CA GLU A 174 -13.57 -8.80 4.39
C GLU A 174 -13.81 -7.63 5.33
N GLU A 175 -13.59 -7.80 6.65
CA GLU A 175 -13.83 -6.73 7.64
C GLU A 175 -12.81 -5.58 7.55
N LEU A 176 -11.54 -5.88 7.24
CA LEU A 176 -10.45 -4.90 7.16
C LEU A 176 -10.14 -4.42 5.72
N GLY A 177 -10.95 -4.82 4.72
CA GLY A 177 -10.80 -4.37 3.33
C GLY A 177 -9.51 -4.83 2.62
N LEU A 178 -8.89 -5.92 3.07
CA LEU A 178 -7.63 -6.44 2.55
C LEU A 178 -7.85 -7.35 1.33
N ASP A 179 -8.16 -6.74 0.19
CA ASP A 179 -8.16 -7.40 -1.12
C ASP A 179 -6.80 -7.22 -1.83
N GLY A 180 -6.10 -8.32 -2.08
CA GLY A 180 -4.77 -8.34 -2.71
C GLY A 180 -3.59 -8.09 -1.77
N LYS A 181 -2.36 -8.11 -2.32
CA LYS A 181 -1.12 -7.97 -1.54
C LYS A 181 -0.71 -6.50 -1.41
N VAL A 182 -0.40 -6.08 -0.18
CA VAL A 182 0.20 -4.77 0.11
C VAL A 182 1.71 -4.80 -0.14
N THR A 183 2.25 -3.74 -0.75
CA THR A 183 3.69 -3.59 -1.06
C THR A 183 4.18 -2.17 -0.82
N PHE A 184 5.44 -2.02 -0.40
CA PHE A 184 6.13 -0.73 -0.21
C PHE A 184 7.04 -0.48 -1.42
N GLU A 185 6.75 0.53 -2.24
CA GLU A 185 7.48 0.78 -3.50
C GLU A 185 7.86 2.27 -3.67
N SER A 186 8.88 2.53 -4.50
CA SER A 186 9.19 3.89 -4.95
C SER A 186 8.26 4.27 -6.10
N HIS A 187 7.80 5.53 -6.14
CA HIS A 187 6.85 5.99 -7.16
C HIS A 187 7.47 6.19 -8.57
N ALA A 188 8.70 5.74 -8.77
CA ALA A 188 9.46 5.81 -10.03
C ALA A 188 8.78 5.08 -11.22
N ASN A 189 7.85 4.15 -10.95
CA ASN A 189 7.33 3.20 -11.94
C ASN A 189 6.50 3.84 -13.06
N PHE A 190 5.99 5.08 -12.92
CA PHE A 190 5.22 5.72 -14.00
C PHE A 190 6.13 6.36 -15.08
N GLY A 191 6.58 5.52 -16.02
CA GLY A 191 7.23 5.94 -17.26
C GLY A 191 8.76 5.87 -17.27
N LEU A 192 9.36 4.97 -16.48
CA LEU A 192 10.81 4.69 -16.45
C LEU A 192 11.17 3.24 -16.87
N ASP A 193 10.52 2.71 -17.91
CA ASP A 193 11.14 1.68 -18.75
C ASP A 193 12.06 2.38 -19.77
N SER A 194 13.37 2.20 -19.63
CA SER A 194 14.39 2.87 -20.44
C SER A 194 14.61 2.21 -21.80
N ASP A 195 13.73 2.52 -22.76
CA ASP A 195 13.96 2.35 -24.21
C ASP A 195 14.29 3.69 -24.91
N ASP A 196 14.64 4.72 -24.13
CA ASP A 196 15.40 5.88 -24.60
C ASP A 196 16.85 5.71 -24.11
N ASP A 197 17.82 6.13 -24.91
CA ASP A 197 19.20 5.62 -24.84
C ASP A 197 19.92 5.91 -23.49
N GLY A 198 20.97 5.14 -23.19
CA GLY A 198 21.66 5.05 -21.89
C GLY A 198 22.46 6.28 -21.43
N SER A 199 21.98 7.49 -21.74
CA SER A 199 22.71 8.76 -21.63
C SER A 199 22.28 9.64 -20.43
N THR A 200 21.16 9.33 -19.76
CA THR A 200 20.60 10.21 -18.71
C THR A 200 21.51 10.35 -17.48
N LEU A 201 22.22 9.28 -17.10
CA LEU A 201 23.23 9.32 -16.02
C LEU A 201 24.50 10.08 -16.42
N VAL A 202 24.91 10.00 -17.70
CA VAL A 202 26.12 10.67 -18.21
C VAL A 202 25.87 12.17 -18.41
N THR A 203 24.69 12.55 -18.91
CA THR A 203 24.30 13.95 -19.16
C THR A 203 24.32 14.78 -17.87
N ALA A 204 23.96 14.19 -16.72
CA ALA A 204 24.00 14.86 -15.43
C ALA A 204 25.43 15.24 -14.97
N MET A 205 26.46 14.48 -15.40
CA MET A 205 27.86 14.78 -15.11
C MET A 205 28.51 15.71 -16.14
N GLN A 206 27.97 15.81 -17.35
CA GLN A 206 28.57 16.59 -18.44
C GLN A 206 28.09 18.05 -18.54
N THR A 207 27.07 18.47 -17.79
CA THR A 207 26.64 19.89 -17.75
C THR A 207 27.52 20.82 -16.89
N LEU A 208 28.73 20.39 -16.51
CA LEU A 208 29.72 21.21 -15.79
C LEU A 208 30.72 21.93 -16.70
N SER A 209 30.61 21.80 -18.02
CA SER A 209 31.53 22.46 -18.96
C SER A 209 30.88 22.81 -20.31
N GLU A 210 30.21 23.96 -20.38
CA GLU A 210 30.24 24.89 -21.52
C GLU A 210 29.43 26.17 -21.20
N GLU A 211 30.08 27.33 -21.26
CA GLU A 211 29.41 28.62 -21.08
C GLU A 211 28.84 29.14 -22.41
N GLY A 212 27.68 29.79 -22.34
CA GLY A 212 27.29 30.83 -23.30
C GLY A 212 26.73 30.38 -24.65
N ASN A 213 25.41 30.08 -24.69
CA ASN A 213 24.57 30.70 -25.73
C ASN A 213 23.08 30.78 -25.35
N ALA A 214 22.42 31.86 -25.77
CA ALA A 214 21.04 32.15 -25.40
C ALA A 214 20.05 31.56 -26.43
N ARG A 215 19.26 30.55 -26.03
CA ARG A 215 18.07 30.10 -26.78
C ARG A 215 16.89 29.81 -25.85
N THR A 216 15.76 30.42 -26.20
CA THR A 216 14.37 30.16 -25.75
C THR A 216 14.18 29.12 -24.64
N VAL A 217 14.07 29.60 -23.39
CA VAL A 217 13.72 28.76 -22.24
C VAL A 217 12.24 28.41 -22.26
N THR A 218 11.91 27.17 -22.63
CA THR A 218 10.64 26.56 -22.23
C THR A 218 10.65 26.26 -20.73
N PRO A 219 9.54 26.43 -20.01
CA PRO A 219 9.51 26.16 -18.57
C PRO A 219 9.72 24.66 -18.32
N ARG A 220 10.88 24.30 -17.75
CA ARG A 220 11.18 22.92 -17.34
C ARG A 220 10.08 22.41 -16.39
N LYS A 221 9.46 21.25 -16.69
CA LYS A 221 8.49 20.60 -15.78
C LYS A 221 9.17 20.41 -14.41
N ARG A 222 8.43 20.74 -13.35
CA ARG A 222 8.79 20.60 -11.91
C ARG A 222 9.41 19.21 -11.64
N ASN A 223 10.54 19.15 -10.91
CA ASN A 223 11.20 17.90 -10.51
C ASN A 223 10.34 17.11 -9.49
N ARG A 224 9.28 16.43 -9.96
CA ARG A 224 8.37 15.55 -9.18
C ARG A 224 8.91 14.10 -9.00
N ARG A 225 10.23 13.86 -8.99
CA ARG A 225 10.77 12.56 -9.49
C ARG A 225 11.82 11.80 -8.68
N ALA A 226 12.34 12.29 -7.56
CA ALA A 226 13.44 11.63 -6.84
C ALA A 226 12.99 10.82 -5.61
N ASP A 227 12.45 11.48 -4.59
CA ASP A 227 12.47 10.95 -3.21
C ASP A 227 11.12 10.42 -2.69
N GLN A 228 10.18 10.11 -3.57
CA GLN A 228 8.76 9.94 -3.21
C GLN A 228 8.33 8.46 -3.22
N PHE A 229 7.81 8.00 -2.09
CA PHE A 229 7.49 6.59 -1.82
C PHE A 229 5.99 6.40 -1.59
N CYS A 230 5.49 5.21 -1.89
CA CYS A 230 4.09 4.85 -1.71
C CYS A 230 3.90 3.40 -1.24
N ILE A 231 2.80 3.18 -0.53
CA ILE A 231 2.26 1.86 -0.25
C ILE A 231 1.18 1.56 -1.30
N TYR A 232 1.24 0.36 -1.89
CA TYR A 232 0.34 -0.07 -2.98
C TYR A 232 -0.42 -1.35 -2.64
N ARG A 233 -1.70 -1.40 -3.01
CA ARG A 233 -2.54 -2.60 -3.13
C ARG A 233 -2.32 -3.21 -4.52
N ARG A 234 -1.83 -4.46 -4.57
CA ARG A 234 -1.63 -5.24 -5.80
C ARG A 234 -2.63 -6.39 -5.88
N SER A 235 -3.50 -6.31 -6.89
CA SER A 235 -4.47 -7.37 -7.22
C SER A 235 -3.83 -8.46 -8.11
N ALA A 236 -4.43 -9.66 -8.09
CA ALA A 236 -3.98 -10.81 -8.89
C ALA A 236 -4.14 -10.61 -10.42
N ASP A 237 -5.02 -9.70 -10.85
CA ASP A 237 -5.18 -9.31 -12.26
C ASP A 237 -4.04 -8.41 -12.79
N GLY A 238 -3.23 -7.83 -11.89
CA GLY A 238 -2.12 -6.94 -12.22
C GLY A 238 -2.38 -5.45 -11.92
N ALA A 239 -3.54 -5.08 -11.36
CA ALA A 239 -3.81 -3.71 -10.92
C ALA A 239 -2.91 -3.32 -9.72
N ASN A 240 -2.25 -2.15 -9.78
CA ASN A 240 -1.35 -1.63 -8.73
C ASN A 240 -1.86 -0.25 -8.24
N GLU A 241 -2.71 -0.24 -7.22
CA GLU A 241 -3.37 0.94 -6.66
C GLU A 241 -2.54 1.56 -5.52
N ALA A 242 -2.15 2.83 -5.63
CA ALA A 242 -1.48 3.55 -4.54
C ALA A 242 -2.49 3.93 -3.44
N LEU A 243 -2.19 3.57 -2.20
CA LEU A 243 -3.02 3.80 -1.01
C LEU A 243 -2.56 5.02 -0.20
N LEU A 244 -1.24 5.12 0.00
CA LEU A 244 -0.64 5.96 1.03
C LEU A 244 0.73 6.49 0.56
N GLY A 245 1.02 7.77 0.81
CA GLY A 245 2.31 8.39 0.48
C GLY A 245 3.25 8.48 1.70
N ILE A 246 4.53 8.15 1.52
CA ILE A 246 5.57 8.22 2.57
C ILE A 246 6.62 9.25 2.18
N GLU A 247 6.99 10.11 3.14
CA GLU A 247 8.08 11.08 3.04
C GLU A 247 9.06 10.85 4.20
N TYR A 248 10.30 10.44 3.92
CA TYR A 248 11.32 10.22 4.95
C TYR A 248 12.14 11.51 5.14
N LYS A 249 12.28 11.99 6.38
CA LYS A 249 13.18 13.10 6.74
C LYS A 249 14.22 12.62 7.73
N ALA A 250 15.50 12.70 7.38
CA ALA A 250 16.56 12.23 8.27
C ALA A 250 16.49 12.93 9.65
N PRO A 251 16.68 12.22 10.78
CA PRO A 251 16.44 12.78 12.12
C PRO A 251 17.32 13.99 12.48
N HIS A 252 18.52 14.10 11.89
CA HIS A 252 19.36 15.31 12.04
C HIS A 252 18.82 16.53 11.28
N LYS A 253 17.91 16.34 10.31
CA LYS A 253 17.19 17.40 9.60
C LYS A 253 15.91 17.79 10.32
N VAL A 254 15.12 16.84 10.82
CA VAL A 254 13.87 17.11 11.55
C VAL A 254 13.87 16.34 12.87
N THR A 255 13.97 17.06 14.00
CA THR A 255 14.07 16.46 15.34
C THR A 255 12.71 16.26 16.01
N GLN A 256 12.66 15.41 17.04
CA GLN A 256 11.47 15.19 17.86
C GLN A 256 10.91 16.50 18.47
N GLU A 257 11.77 17.45 18.89
CA GLU A 257 11.33 18.71 19.50
C GLU A 257 10.68 19.64 18.45
N GLU A 258 11.28 19.77 17.27
CA GLU A 258 10.76 20.63 16.20
C GLU A 258 9.39 20.16 15.69
N VAL A 259 9.18 18.84 15.59
CA VAL A 259 7.87 18.27 15.28
C VAL A 259 6.87 18.58 16.40
N SER A 260 7.25 18.31 17.66
CA SER A 260 6.36 18.47 18.82
C SER A 260 5.98 19.91 19.10
N LEU A 261 6.87 20.87 18.80
CA LEU A 261 6.66 22.30 19.00
C LEU A 261 5.97 22.93 17.78
N GLY A 262 6.36 22.53 16.56
CA GLY A 262 5.83 23.07 15.31
C GLY A 262 4.41 22.60 14.96
N LEU A 263 3.98 21.44 15.47
CA LEU A 263 2.62 20.91 15.33
C LEU A 263 1.89 20.79 16.68
N ARG A 264 2.19 21.69 17.64
CA ARG A 264 1.51 21.74 18.95
C ARG A 264 0.08 22.31 18.88
N THR A 265 -0.22 23.07 17.84
CA THR A 265 -1.51 23.73 17.62
C THR A 265 -1.98 23.46 16.20
N ASP A 266 -3.23 23.82 15.91
CA ASP A 266 -3.65 24.06 14.52
C ASP A 266 -2.86 25.24 13.93
N LEU A 267 -2.74 25.28 12.60
CA LEU A 267 -2.05 26.32 11.82
C LEU A 267 -2.90 26.72 10.61
N CYS A 268 -3.14 28.01 10.44
CA CYS A 268 -3.67 28.62 9.22
C CYS A 268 -2.51 29.24 8.42
N LEU A 269 -2.13 28.63 7.29
CA LEU A 269 -0.89 29.01 6.59
C LEU A 269 -0.92 30.45 6.03
N GLU A 270 -2.10 30.98 5.70
CA GLU A 270 -2.23 32.35 5.18
C GLU A 270 -2.24 33.43 6.28
N GLU A 271 -2.35 33.05 7.56
CA GLU A 271 -2.49 33.98 8.69
C GLU A 271 -1.31 33.85 9.67
N ASP A 272 -0.94 32.63 10.07
CA ASP A 272 0.13 32.37 11.04
C ASP A 272 1.54 32.38 10.40
N ILE A 273 1.62 31.96 9.13
CA ILE A 273 2.86 31.61 8.43
C ILE A 273 3.25 32.65 7.36
N PHE A 274 2.35 33.03 6.45
CA PHE A 274 2.70 33.92 5.33
C PHE A 274 2.67 35.40 5.71
N GLY A 275 3.85 36.00 5.88
CA GLY A 275 4.03 37.41 6.24
C GLY A 275 4.49 37.61 7.68
N ASN A 276 4.50 36.54 8.48
CA ASN A 276 5.17 36.51 9.77
C ASN A 276 6.68 36.31 9.55
N ASN A 277 7.49 37.23 10.09
CA ASN A 277 8.95 37.24 9.97
C ASN A 277 9.62 37.09 11.36
N SER A 278 8.98 36.35 12.28
CA SER A 278 9.58 36.07 13.58
C SER A 278 10.83 35.20 13.45
N GLU A 279 11.86 35.49 14.25
CA GLU A 279 13.05 34.63 14.41
C GLU A 279 12.95 33.77 15.69
N GLU A 280 11.79 33.74 16.36
CA GLU A 280 11.59 32.93 17.55
C GLU A 280 11.49 31.44 17.22
N PHE A 281 12.23 30.61 17.97
CA PHE A 281 12.32 29.16 17.76
C PHE A 281 10.96 28.43 17.61
N PRO A 282 9.89 28.72 18.39
CA PRO A 282 8.58 28.09 18.19
C PRO A 282 7.98 28.37 16.82
N PHE A 283 8.06 29.62 16.34
CA PHE A 283 7.59 29.97 15.00
C PHE A 283 8.46 29.32 13.91
N LEU A 284 9.79 29.29 14.08
CA LEU A 284 10.68 28.60 13.14
C LEU A 284 10.35 27.09 13.04
N CYS A 285 9.93 26.46 14.14
CA CYS A 285 9.45 25.07 14.15
C CYS A 285 8.10 24.93 13.42
N GLN A 286 7.15 25.85 13.63
CA GLN A 286 5.88 25.89 12.87
C GLN A 286 6.13 26.09 11.37
N TYR A 287 7.05 26.97 11.00
CA TYR A 287 7.47 27.24 9.62
C TYR A 287 8.08 26.00 8.95
N LEU A 288 8.96 25.30 9.67
CA LEU A 288 9.55 24.04 9.24
C LEU A 288 8.50 22.95 9.06
N MET A 289 7.59 22.78 10.03
CA MET A 289 6.55 21.76 9.96
C MET A 289 5.52 22.06 8.87
N ALA A 290 5.14 23.32 8.66
CA ALA A 290 4.31 23.73 7.54
C ALA A 290 4.95 23.38 6.19
N ALA A 291 6.26 23.59 6.03
CA ALA A 291 7.00 23.22 4.81
C ALA A 291 7.09 21.69 4.61
N VAL A 292 7.37 20.93 5.68
CA VAL A 292 7.45 19.45 5.65
C VAL A 292 6.09 18.83 5.34
N VAL A 293 5.03 19.26 6.00
CA VAL A 293 3.64 18.82 5.72
C VAL A 293 3.22 19.22 4.30
N THR A 294 3.54 20.45 3.85
CA THR A 294 3.27 20.89 2.47
C THR A 294 3.98 20.03 1.42
N GLN A 295 5.20 19.55 1.69
CA GLN A 295 5.91 18.68 0.76
C GLN A 295 5.15 17.37 0.51
N LEU A 296 4.72 16.66 1.56
CA LEU A 296 3.96 15.42 1.43
C LEU A 296 2.52 15.68 0.94
N PHE A 297 1.84 16.69 1.48
CA PHE A 297 0.49 17.09 1.05
C PHE A 297 0.43 17.39 -0.45
N SER A 298 1.37 18.18 -1.01
CA SER A 298 1.36 18.47 -2.45
C SER A 298 1.53 17.22 -3.32
N TYR A 299 2.21 16.19 -2.81
CA TYR A 299 2.39 14.90 -3.49
C TYR A 299 1.13 14.03 -3.40
N MET A 300 0.50 14.00 -2.23
CA MET A 300 -0.80 13.35 -2.03
C MET A 300 -1.88 13.94 -2.95
N ILE A 301 -1.97 15.27 -3.07
CA ILE A 301 -2.86 15.94 -4.04
C ILE A 301 -2.49 15.60 -5.49
N ASP A 302 -1.19 15.61 -5.84
CA ASP A 302 -0.72 15.34 -7.22
C ASP A 302 -1.09 13.91 -7.69
N ILE A 303 -1.10 12.91 -6.80
CA ILE A 303 -1.53 11.53 -7.10
C ILE A 303 -3.06 11.33 -6.97
N GLY A 304 -3.67 11.87 -5.92
CA GLY A 304 -5.02 11.51 -5.47
C GLY A 304 -5.06 10.64 -4.20
N LEU A 305 -4.08 10.78 -3.30
CA LEU A 305 -4.02 10.07 -2.03
C LEU A 305 -4.69 10.89 -0.93
N ARG A 306 -5.39 10.20 -0.02
CA ARG A 306 -6.00 10.81 1.18
C ARG A 306 -5.27 10.47 2.47
N TYR A 307 -4.38 9.49 2.46
CA TYR A 307 -3.57 9.07 3.61
C TYR A 307 -2.07 9.18 3.28
N GLY A 308 -1.27 9.52 4.28
CA GLY A 308 0.20 9.59 4.16
C GLY A 308 0.86 9.68 5.53
N TYR A 309 2.18 9.50 5.60
CA TYR A 309 2.93 9.91 6.79
C TYR A 309 4.33 10.43 6.47
N VAL A 310 4.81 11.35 7.30
CA VAL A 310 6.22 11.72 7.36
C VAL A 310 6.89 10.90 8.46
N CYS A 311 8.04 10.29 8.17
CA CYS A 311 8.80 9.51 9.16
C CYS A 311 10.20 10.11 9.35
N THR A 312 10.64 10.22 10.61
CA THR A 312 12.03 10.53 10.98
C THR A 312 12.80 9.35 11.59
N GLY A 313 12.14 8.19 11.72
CA GLY A 313 12.60 7.01 12.45
C GLY A 313 12.42 7.12 13.97
N GLU A 314 12.32 8.34 14.49
CA GLU A 314 12.01 8.63 15.89
C GLU A 314 10.56 9.07 16.08
N ALA A 315 10.03 9.85 15.14
CA ALA A 315 8.68 10.40 15.14
C ALA A 315 7.97 10.12 13.81
N PHE A 316 6.65 9.94 13.91
CA PHE A 316 5.73 9.73 12.79
C PHE A 316 4.68 10.84 12.80
N LEU A 317 4.49 11.49 11.66
CA LEU A 317 3.44 12.48 11.43
C LEU A 317 2.41 11.83 10.51
N PHE A 318 1.29 11.36 11.04
CA PHE A 318 0.24 10.71 10.27
C PHE A 318 -0.72 11.75 9.69
N LEU A 319 -0.81 11.81 8.35
CA LEU A 319 -1.57 12.82 7.59
C LEU A 319 -2.84 12.22 6.98
N HIS A 320 -3.96 12.94 7.10
CA HIS A 320 -5.23 12.66 6.41
C HIS A 320 -5.81 13.88 5.74
N ILE A 321 -6.16 13.75 4.46
CA ILE A 321 -6.86 14.80 3.71
C ILE A 321 -8.35 14.41 3.62
N PRO A 322 -9.27 15.21 4.18
CA PRO A 322 -10.71 14.95 4.13
C PRO A 322 -11.28 15.27 2.74
N LEU A 323 -12.61 15.24 2.61
CA LEU A 323 -13.29 15.58 1.36
C LEU A 323 -13.19 17.08 1.00
N ASP A 324 -12.83 17.92 1.97
CA ASP A 324 -12.34 19.29 1.75
C ASP A 324 -10.82 19.24 1.54
N PRO A 325 -10.31 19.38 0.30
CA PRO A 325 -8.89 19.29 0.02
C PRO A 325 -8.09 20.50 0.53
N THR A 326 -8.72 21.52 1.12
CA THR A 326 -8.02 22.70 1.66
C THR A 326 -7.45 22.49 3.07
N LYS A 327 -7.74 21.34 3.70
CA LYS A 327 -7.31 20.98 5.05
C LYS A 327 -6.46 19.71 5.04
N VAL A 328 -5.57 19.57 6.03
CA VAL A 328 -4.95 18.28 6.35
C VAL A 328 -4.95 18.08 7.86
N TYR A 329 -5.47 16.93 8.29
CA TYR A 329 -5.40 16.47 9.67
C TYR A 329 -4.06 15.77 9.90
N CYS A 330 -3.41 16.08 11.03
CA CYS A 330 -2.13 15.53 11.43
C CYS A 330 -2.22 14.92 12.84
N SER A 331 -1.59 13.77 13.06
CA SER A 331 -1.30 13.24 14.40
C SER A 331 0.21 13.06 14.55
N VAL A 332 0.77 13.51 15.68
CA VAL A 332 2.20 13.39 15.99
C VAL A 332 2.40 12.27 16.99
N ASN A 333 3.17 11.26 16.61
CA ASN A 333 3.45 10.08 17.40
C ASN A 333 4.95 9.87 17.55
N ILE A 334 5.39 9.49 18.76
CA ILE A 334 6.77 9.15 19.05
C ILE A 334 6.76 7.73 19.64
N PRO A 335 6.74 6.67 18.82
CA PRO A 335 6.45 5.30 19.29
C PRO A 335 7.40 4.76 20.37
N ASN A 336 8.63 5.29 20.42
CA ASN A 336 9.60 4.96 21.47
C ASN A 336 9.23 5.52 22.85
N ARG A 337 8.30 6.49 22.93
CA ARG A 337 7.72 7.09 24.15
C ARG A 337 6.25 6.70 24.35
N ASP A 338 5.45 6.73 23.27
CA ASP A 338 4.00 6.44 23.30
C ASP A 338 3.72 5.07 23.96
N CYS A 339 4.58 4.08 23.70
CA CYS A 339 4.46 2.73 24.24
C CYS A 339 4.76 2.62 25.76
N GLU A 340 5.40 3.63 26.36
CA GLU A 340 5.90 3.58 27.75
C GLU A 340 4.96 4.25 28.77
N THR A 341 4.06 5.14 28.34
CA THR A 341 3.27 5.99 29.25
C THR A 341 2.20 5.28 30.08
N ASP A 342 1.71 4.12 29.66
CA ASP A 342 0.46 3.55 30.20
C ASP A 342 0.68 2.56 31.37
N GLY A 343 1.93 2.32 31.80
CA GLY A 343 2.28 1.41 32.91
C GLY A 343 2.13 -0.09 32.62
N ALA A 344 1.39 -0.45 31.59
CA ALA A 344 1.52 -1.69 30.83
C ALA A 344 2.07 -1.35 29.43
N ASP A 345 2.78 -2.30 28.79
CA ASP A 345 3.29 -2.06 27.43
C ASP A 345 2.14 -1.93 26.42
N SER A 346 1.79 -0.70 26.05
CA SER A 346 0.79 -0.39 25.03
C SER A 346 1.35 -0.64 23.63
N LEU A 347 1.62 -1.91 23.31
CA LEU A 347 2.31 -2.33 22.09
C LEU A 347 1.59 -1.92 20.78
N GLU A 348 0.29 -1.64 20.86
CA GLU A 348 -0.53 -1.05 19.79
C GLU A 348 -0.04 0.34 19.35
N ARG A 349 0.71 1.04 20.24
CA ARG A 349 1.36 2.32 19.99
C ARG A 349 2.81 2.18 19.46
N THR A 350 3.31 0.99 19.16
CA THR A 350 4.66 0.80 18.56
C THR A 350 4.69 1.21 17.08
N ALA A 351 5.86 1.50 16.51
CA ALA A 351 5.97 2.00 15.13
C ALA A 351 5.34 1.04 14.11
N VAL A 352 5.67 -0.26 14.21
CA VAL A 352 5.05 -1.33 13.43
C VAL A 352 3.52 -1.35 13.61
N ALA A 353 3.05 -1.26 14.85
CA ALA A 353 1.62 -1.34 15.13
C ALA A 353 0.83 -0.15 14.58
N GLN A 354 1.33 1.08 14.78
CA GLN A 354 0.69 2.30 14.28
C GLN A 354 0.67 2.36 12.74
N VAL A 355 1.76 1.99 12.07
CA VAL A 355 1.82 1.97 10.59
C VAL A 355 0.92 0.87 10.02
N PHE A 356 0.90 -0.32 10.59
CA PHE A 356 0.03 -1.42 10.18
C PHE A 356 -1.46 -1.07 10.27
N ALA A 357 -1.93 -0.60 11.43
CA ALA A 357 -3.32 -0.23 11.61
C ALA A 357 -3.73 1.04 10.83
N PHE A 358 -2.76 1.89 10.46
CA PHE A 358 -2.97 3.03 9.55
C PHE A 358 -3.15 2.60 8.08
N ILE A 359 -2.42 1.56 7.63
CA ILE A 359 -2.61 0.97 6.29
C ILE A 359 -3.99 0.33 6.17
N LEU A 360 -4.46 -0.39 7.20
CA LEU A 360 -5.79 -1.00 7.21
C LEU A 360 -6.90 0.06 7.14
N GLN A 361 -6.77 1.18 7.84
CA GLN A 361 -7.67 2.34 7.66
C GLN A 361 -7.69 2.85 6.20
N ALA A 362 -6.53 2.97 5.57
CA ALA A 362 -6.39 3.44 4.18
C ALA A 362 -6.87 2.42 3.12
N LEU A 363 -7.04 1.15 3.48
CA LEU A 363 -7.61 0.09 2.61
C LEU A 363 -9.14 0.13 2.58
N VAL A 364 -9.76 0.42 3.73
CA VAL A 364 -11.23 0.53 3.92
C VAL A 364 -11.79 1.86 3.39
N ASP A 365 -11.06 2.97 3.57
CA ASP A 365 -11.52 4.30 3.18
C ASP A 365 -11.44 4.50 1.65
N GLU A 366 -12.46 5.13 1.05
CA GLU A 366 -12.52 5.23 -0.41
C GLU A 366 -11.50 6.23 -1.01
N PRO A 367 -10.87 5.90 -2.17
CA PRO A 367 -9.87 6.75 -2.81
C PRO A 367 -10.47 8.06 -3.35
N ALA A 368 -9.63 9.06 -3.60
CA ALA A 368 -10.08 10.32 -4.17
C ALA A 368 -10.54 10.16 -5.63
N ASP A 369 -11.72 10.71 -5.94
CA ASP A 369 -12.26 10.78 -7.29
C ASP A 369 -11.57 11.86 -8.15
N GLN A 370 -12.11 12.16 -9.34
CA GLN A 370 -11.58 13.22 -10.20
C GLN A 370 -12.01 14.60 -9.68
N ALA A 371 -13.27 14.74 -9.26
CA ALA A 371 -13.84 15.99 -8.76
C ALA A 371 -13.12 16.53 -7.52
N TRP A 372 -12.66 15.68 -6.60
CA TRP A 372 -11.82 16.08 -5.45
C TRP A 372 -10.46 16.64 -5.91
N ARG A 373 -9.84 16.05 -6.96
CA ARG A 373 -8.57 16.55 -7.52
C ARG A 373 -8.75 17.84 -8.33
N ASP A 374 -9.86 17.98 -9.05
CA ASP A 374 -10.24 19.25 -9.70
C ASP A 374 -10.52 20.35 -8.67
N ALA A 375 -11.27 20.03 -7.60
CA ALA A 375 -11.53 20.94 -6.49
C ALA A 375 -10.24 21.34 -5.75
N ALA A 376 -9.31 20.40 -5.55
CA ALA A 376 -7.99 20.70 -4.98
C ALA A 376 -7.22 21.67 -5.88
N ARG A 377 -7.09 21.36 -7.18
CA ARG A 377 -6.36 22.20 -8.15
C ARG A 377 -7.00 23.58 -8.38
N ALA A 378 -8.30 23.72 -8.16
CA ALA A 378 -9.01 25.01 -8.24
C ALA A 378 -8.91 25.87 -6.97
N ASN A 379 -8.89 25.26 -5.77
CA ASN A 379 -9.00 25.98 -4.50
C ASN A 379 -7.67 26.14 -3.73
N LEU A 380 -6.64 25.38 -4.10
CA LEU A 380 -5.30 25.45 -3.51
C LEU A 380 -4.40 26.42 -4.30
N ARG A 381 -3.55 27.14 -3.58
CA ARG A 381 -2.52 28.03 -4.13
C ARG A 381 -1.16 27.34 -4.07
N THR A 382 -0.15 27.91 -4.76
CA THR A 382 1.23 27.39 -4.74
C THR A 382 2.15 28.19 -3.85
N TRP A 383 2.83 27.53 -2.91
CA TRP A 383 3.94 28.06 -2.13
C TRP A 383 5.25 27.66 -2.80
N LYS A 384 6.21 28.57 -2.91
CA LYS A 384 7.55 28.29 -3.42
C LYS A 384 8.49 28.07 -2.23
N ILE A 385 8.80 26.82 -1.90
CA ILE A 385 9.69 26.50 -0.77
C ILE A 385 10.32 25.11 -0.88
N GLU A 386 11.55 24.97 -0.37
CA GLU A 386 12.13 23.68 0.03
C GLU A 386 12.40 23.64 1.54
N VAL A 387 12.29 22.45 2.11
CA VAL A 387 12.56 22.21 3.54
C VAL A 387 13.99 22.58 3.92
N ILE A 388 14.95 22.44 3.00
CA ILE A 388 16.37 22.79 3.26
C ILE A 388 16.57 24.31 3.42
N ASP A 389 15.79 25.14 2.72
CA ASP A 389 15.85 26.60 2.85
C ASP A 389 15.40 26.99 4.27
N VAL A 390 14.29 26.40 4.75
CA VAL A 390 13.79 26.62 6.11
C VAL A 390 14.78 26.15 7.18
N LEU A 391 15.37 24.97 7.00
CA LEU A 391 16.38 24.44 7.92
C LEU A 391 17.63 25.31 8.02
N SER A 392 17.93 26.11 6.99
CA SER A 392 19.03 27.08 7.04
C SER A 392 18.72 28.29 7.94
N MET A 393 17.44 28.59 8.19
CA MET A 393 16.99 29.68 9.06
C MET A 393 17.07 29.33 10.55
N ILE A 394 17.18 28.05 10.92
CA ILE A 394 17.20 27.60 12.32
C ILE A 394 18.67 27.45 12.79
N PRO A 395 19.18 28.34 13.67
CA PRO A 395 20.57 28.28 14.10
C PRO A 395 20.84 27.02 14.92
N ILE A 396 22.00 26.40 14.72
CA ILE A 396 22.42 25.18 15.45
C ILE A 396 22.34 25.40 16.97
N THR A 397 22.71 26.60 17.42
CA THR A 397 22.67 27.02 18.82
C THR A 397 21.28 26.96 19.45
N MET A 398 20.20 27.21 18.69
CA MET A 398 18.83 27.00 19.19
C MET A 398 18.54 25.51 19.37
N ARG A 399 18.94 24.67 18.39
CA ARG A 399 18.71 23.21 18.39
C ARG A 399 19.52 22.45 19.46
N THR A 400 20.59 23.04 20.00
CA THR A 400 21.49 22.38 20.98
C THR A 400 21.33 22.87 22.42
N THR A 401 20.41 23.81 22.71
CA THR A 401 20.34 24.47 24.04
C THR A 401 19.21 23.99 24.96
N ARG A 402 18.38 23.02 24.54
CA ARG A 402 17.16 22.64 25.28
C ARG A 402 16.95 21.12 25.28
N ASP A 403 16.99 20.53 26.48
CA ASP A 403 16.60 19.14 26.73
C ASP A 403 15.20 19.12 27.36
N HIS A 404 14.25 19.80 26.71
CA HIS A 404 12.93 20.16 27.26
C HIS A 404 11.79 19.83 26.29
N SER A 405 11.80 18.60 25.77
CA SER A 405 10.71 18.06 24.95
C SER A 405 9.37 18.10 25.69
N THR A 406 8.51 19.09 25.37
CA THR A 406 7.15 19.21 25.92
C THR A 406 6.13 18.25 25.29
N TYR A 407 6.57 17.22 24.58
CA TYR A 407 5.69 16.22 23.97
C TYR A 407 4.93 15.43 25.05
N GLN A 408 3.62 15.36 24.91
CA GLN A 408 2.73 14.51 25.71
C GLN A 408 2.08 13.50 24.76
N PRO A 409 2.29 12.18 24.96
CA PRO A 409 1.61 11.17 24.16
C PRO A 409 0.09 11.30 24.27
N SER A 410 -0.61 11.08 23.14
CA SER A 410 -2.07 11.15 23.09
C SER A 410 -2.73 10.21 24.12
N GLU A 411 -3.72 10.71 24.86
CA GLU A 411 -4.49 9.92 25.82
C GLU A 411 -5.39 8.90 25.09
N TRP A 412 -4.87 7.69 24.89
CA TRP A 412 -5.71 6.55 24.55
C TRP A 412 -6.49 6.17 25.82
N ALA A 413 -7.73 6.65 25.94
CA ALA A 413 -8.62 6.32 27.08
C ALA A 413 -8.53 4.83 27.42
N PRO A 414 -8.24 4.46 28.69
CA PRO A 414 -7.53 3.23 29.04
C PRO A 414 -8.25 1.96 28.58
N SER A 415 -7.48 1.01 28.06
CA SER A 415 -7.97 -0.29 27.57
C SER A 415 -8.79 -1.00 28.64
N VAL A 416 -10.06 -1.30 28.34
CA VAL A 416 -10.98 -1.88 29.32
C VAL A 416 -10.61 -3.33 29.61
N GLN A 417 -10.02 -3.55 30.80
CA GLN A 417 -9.84 -4.86 31.43
C GLN A 417 -9.08 -5.94 30.61
N ARG A 418 -7.76 -5.74 30.43
CA ARG A 418 -6.88 -6.91 30.54
C ARG A 418 -6.80 -7.31 32.01
N SER A 419 -7.57 -8.33 32.41
CA SER A 419 -7.52 -8.89 33.77
C SER A 419 -6.08 -9.28 34.13
N PRO A 420 -5.52 -8.81 35.26
CA PRO A 420 -4.15 -9.16 35.64
C PRO A 420 -4.10 -10.63 36.05
N ILE A 421 -3.62 -11.51 35.16
CA ILE A 421 -3.38 -12.93 35.45
C ILE A 421 -2.35 -13.01 36.59
N PRO A 422 -2.71 -13.49 37.80
CA PRO A 422 -1.79 -13.49 38.91
C PRO A 422 -0.78 -14.64 38.77
N LEU A 423 0.32 -14.40 38.06
CA LEU A 423 1.47 -15.30 38.00
C LEU A 423 2.24 -15.32 39.34
N ARG A 424 1.57 -15.81 40.38
CA ARG A 424 2.15 -16.14 41.69
C ARG A 424 2.08 -17.66 41.90
N TYR A 425 2.91 -18.38 41.15
CA TYR A 425 3.31 -19.75 41.52
C TYR A 425 4.16 -19.66 42.80
N ARG A 426 3.49 -19.57 43.96
CA ARG A 426 4.14 -19.63 45.27
C ARG A 426 3.88 -21.00 45.86
N CYS A 427 4.77 -21.94 45.56
CA CYS A 427 4.75 -23.28 46.14
C CYS A 427 4.65 -23.19 47.66
N ARG A 428 3.64 -23.84 48.22
CA ARG A 428 3.39 -23.87 49.67
C ARG A 428 3.53 -25.33 50.11
N PRO A 429 4.54 -25.68 50.92
CA PRO A 429 4.61 -26.98 51.56
C PRO A 429 3.38 -27.22 52.45
N GLU A 430 3.04 -28.49 52.67
CA GLU A 430 1.80 -28.93 53.31
C GLU A 430 2.05 -29.45 54.73
N GLU A 431 0.98 -29.48 55.54
CA GLU A 431 0.92 -29.96 56.94
C GLU A 431 1.78 -29.17 57.97
N THR A 432 1.36 -28.93 59.22
CA THR A 432 0.61 -29.79 60.16
C THR A 432 -0.36 -29.02 61.09
N ARG A 433 -1.13 -29.78 61.89
CA ARG A 433 -2.11 -29.33 62.90
C ARG A 433 -1.49 -28.58 64.09
N ALA A 434 -2.24 -27.65 64.72
CA ALA A 434 -2.67 -27.76 66.13
C ALA A 434 -3.53 -26.58 66.65
N VAL A 435 -4.69 -26.92 67.25
CA VAL A 435 -5.25 -26.36 68.51
C VAL A 435 -5.69 -24.87 68.56
N ARG A 436 -6.63 -24.59 69.48
CA ARG A 436 -7.21 -23.26 69.79
C ARG A 436 -6.44 -22.62 70.97
N ASP A 437 -6.67 -21.35 71.26
CA ASP A 437 -7.33 -20.95 72.52
C ASP A 437 -7.64 -19.44 72.50
N ASN A 438 -8.14 -18.91 73.62
CA ASN A 438 -9.02 -17.74 73.69
C ASN A 438 -8.36 -16.41 74.14
N GLU A 439 -9.21 -15.37 74.13
CA GLU A 439 -9.39 -14.36 75.19
C GLU A 439 -8.61 -13.02 75.15
N GLU A 440 -9.42 -11.96 75.33
CA GLU A 440 -9.17 -10.69 76.06
C GLU A 440 -8.22 -9.61 75.47
N ASP A 441 -8.49 -8.30 75.64
CA ASP A 441 -9.75 -7.56 75.93
C ASP A 441 -9.54 -6.03 75.66
N SER A 442 -10.61 -5.24 75.84
CA SER A 442 -10.67 -3.81 76.19
C SER A 442 -10.56 -2.79 75.03
N GLY A 443 -11.47 -1.81 74.92
CA GLY A 443 -12.71 -1.62 75.68
C GLY A 443 -13.32 -0.21 75.55
N GLY A 444 -14.64 -0.10 75.72
CA GLY A 444 -15.40 1.16 75.85
C GLY A 444 -15.64 1.97 74.55
N ASP A 445 -16.77 2.64 74.35
CA ASP A 445 -18.03 2.61 75.12
C ASP A 445 -19.23 3.00 74.23
N ALA A 446 -20.38 2.38 74.55
CA ALA A 446 -21.77 2.89 74.63
C ALA A 446 -22.28 4.08 73.77
N ASP A 447 -23.56 4.13 73.35
CA ASP A 447 -24.64 3.12 73.31
C ASP A 447 -25.83 3.66 72.47
N GLU A 448 -26.64 2.77 71.89
CA GLU A 448 -28.11 2.66 72.12
C GLU A 448 -28.85 1.79 71.07
N ALA A 449 -29.94 1.16 71.53
CA ALA A 449 -30.97 0.32 70.88
C ALA A 449 -30.79 -0.09 69.39
N ALA A 450 -30.71 -1.38 68.98
CA ALA A 450 -31.58 -2.54 69.27
C ALA A 450 -33.05 -2.38 68.78
N LEU A 451 -33.70 -3.32 68.08
CA LEU A 451 -33.31 -4.67 67.60
C LEU A 451 -34.24 -5.11 66.42
N ASP A 452 -33.84 -6.19 65.71
CA ASP A 452 -34.60 -6.98 64.72
C ASP A 452 -35.86 -7.65 65.39
N PRO A 453 -36.97 -8.09 64.72
CA PRO A 453 -36.91 -9.18 63.72
C PRO A 453 -37.98 -9.29 62.59
N GLN A 454 -37.55 -9.90 61.48
CA GLN A 454 -38.23 -10.94 60.66
C GLN A 454 -39.58 -10.68 59.92
N SER A 455 -39.68 -11.23 58.71
CA SER A 455 -40.92 -11.51 57.93
C SER A 455 -41.68 -12.73 58.52
N PRO A 456 -42.97 -13.07 58.17
CA PRO A 456 -43.68 -12.73 56.91
C PRO A 456 -45.25 -12.58 56.94
N SER A 457 -45.82 -12.36 55.74
CA SER A 457 -47.14 -12.86 55.26
C SER A 457 -48.47 -12.20 55.69
N HIS A 458 -49.49 -12.40 54.81
CA HIS A 458 -50.95 -12.16 54.99
C HIS A 458 -51.43 -10.69 54.97
N ARG A 459 -52.67 -10.30 54.53
CA ARG A 459 -53.97 -10.90 54.08
C ARG A 459 -54.81 -9.77 53.39
N ARG A 460 -55.90 -9.89 52.60
CA ARG A 460 -56.71 -10.97 51.94
C ARG A 460 -57.81 -10.32 51.03
N VAL A 461 -58.28 -10.98 49.95
CA VAL A 461 -59.51 -10.67 49.11
C VAL A 461 -59.40 -9.34 48.28
N THR A 462 -59.96 -9.10 47.07
CA THR A 462 -61.17 -9.63 46.38
C THR A 462 -61.08 -9.60 44.83
N ARG A 463 -61.50 -10.71 44.16
CA ARG A 463 -62.42 -10.85 42.98
C ARG A 463 -62.65 -9.62 42.05
N SER A 464 -62.80 -9.71 40.71
CA SER A 464 -63.07 -10.87 39.81
C SER A 464 -62.80 -10.59 38.31
N GLN A 465 -62.48 -11.65 37.53
CA GLN A 465 -62.86 -11.87 36.09
C GLN A 465 -62.23 -10.96 34.98
N THR A 466 -61.90 -11.42 33.74
CA THR A 466 -62.07 -12.73 33.07
C THR A 466 -61.06 -13.03 31.92
N THR A 467 -60.72 -14.31 31.72
CA THR A 467 -60.33 -15.04 30.46
C THR A 467 -59.26 -14.52 29.47
N ALA A 468 -58.01 -14.95 29.68
CA ALA A 468 -57.32 -16.07 28.98
C ALA A 468 -57.18 -16.21 27.43
N THR A 469 -56.03 -16.80 27.05
CA THR A 469 -55.70 -17.71 25.90
C THR A 469 -55.50 -17.20 24.45
N LYS A 470 -54.28 -17.46 23.93
CA LYS A 470 -53.97 -17.88 22.53
C LYS A 470 -54.36 -19.38 22.34
N PRO A 471 -54.42 -20.01 21.14
CA PRO A 471 -53.71 -19.68 19.88
C PRO A 471 -54.45 -20.00 18.54
N SER A 472 -53.66 -19.99 17.44
CA SER A 472 -53.89 -20.69 16.14
C SER A 472 -54.69 -19.97 15.03
N SER A 473 -54.68 -20.57 13.83
CA SER A 473 -54.89 -19.95 12.50
C SER A 473 -56.32 -20.18 11.94
N SER A 474 -56.88 -19.31 11.08
CA SER A 474 -56.58 -19.35 9.63
C SER A 474 -57.42 -18.37 8.76
N LYS A 475 -56.85 -18.02 7.59
CA LYS A 475 -57.46 -17.68 6.28
C LYS A 475 -58.55 -16.56 6.13
N LYS A 476 -58.14 -15.54 5.34
CA LYS A 476 -58.89 -14.80 4.30
C LYS A 476 -60.03 -13.83 4.68
N SER A 477 -59.77 -12.55 4.39
CA SER A 477 -60.62 -11.74 3.49
C SER A 477 -59.74 -10.74 2.71
N ASP A 478 -60.17 -10.33 1.52
CA ASP A 478 -59.43 -9.41 0.65
C ASP A 478 -59.65 -7.94 1.01
N THR A 479 -58.63 -7.10 0.82
CA THR A 479 -58.82 -5.70 0.42
C THR A 479 -57.57 -5.17 -0.26
N SER A 480 -57.69 -4.80 -1.53
CA SER A 480 -56.54 -4.45 -2.38
C SER A 480 -56.01 -3.04 -2.10
N ARG A 481 -54.72 -2.94 -1.71
CA ARG A 481 -53.93 -1.71 -1.87
C ARG A 481 -52.60 -2.06 -2.52
N ARG A 482 -52.28 -1.33 -3.59
CA ARG A 482 -51.12 -1.61 -4.47
C ARG A 482 -49.81 -1.42 -3.71
N GLY A 483 -49.08 -2.51 -3.48
CA GLY A 483 -47.69 -2.46 -3.02
C GLY A 483 -46.82 -1.80 -4.09
N ARG A 484 -46.52 -0.51 -3.91
CA ARG A 484 -45.65 0.26 -4.81
C ARG A 484 -44.20 -0.09 -4.48
N SER A 485 -43.70 -1.16 -5.09
CA SER A 485 -42.33 -1.63 -4.96
C SER A 485 -41.34 -0.61 -5.53
N THR A 486 -40.92 0.35 -4.71
CA THR A 486 -39.78 1.24 -4.99
C THR A 486 -38.48 0.46 -4.81
N GLY A 487 -38.23 -0.47 -5.74
CA GLY A 487 -36.90 -1.02 -5.97
C GLY A 487 -36.02 0.11 -6.47
N ALA A 488 -35.34 0.80 -5.55
CA ALA A 488 -34.30 1.75 -5.90
C ALA A 488 -33.14 0.94 -6.51
N ASP A 489 -33.02 1.00 -7.83
CA ASP A 489 -32.01 0.26 -8.59
C ASP A 489 -30.63 0.79 -8.19
N ARG A 490 -29.92 0.03 -7.33
CA ARG A 490 -28.69 0.49 -6.68
C ARG A 490 -27.57 0.45 -7.71
N LYS A 491 -27.38 1.57 -8.45
CA LYS A 491 -26.38 1.77 -9.51
C LYS A 491 -25.12 0.98 -9.21
N LYS A 492 -24.89 -0.11 -9.96
CA LYS A 492 -23.73 -0.98 -9.76
C LYS A 492 -22.45 -0.16 -9.88
N ARG A 493 -21.44 -0.45 -9.05
CA ARG A 493 -20.18 0.28 -9.14
C ARG A 493 -19.54 -0.01 -10.49
N ILE A 494 -18.92 0.98 -11.13
CA ILE A 494 -18.24 0.80 -12.43
C ILE A 494 -17.22 -0.36 -12.41
N LYS A 495 -16.57 -0.63 -11.26
CA LYS A 495 -15.73 -1.83 -11.05
C LYS A 495 -16.49 -3.14 -11.32
N GLU A 496 -17.72 -3.28 -10.83
CA GLU A 496 -18.59 -4.47 -10.96
C GLU A 496 -19.25 -4.63 -12.34
N GLN A 497 -19.34 -3.57 -13.16
CA GLN A 497 -20.06 -3.62 -14.43
C GLN A 497 -19.38 -4.58 -15.43
N PRO A 498 -20.09 -5.54 -16.06
CA PRO A 498 -19.51 -6.38 -17.11
C PRO A 498 -19.18 -5.55 -18.35
N TYR A 499 -18.10 -5.90 -19.05
CA TYR A 499 -17.77 -5.29 -20.34
C TYR A 499 -18.73 -5.74 -21.44
N CYS A 500 -18.87 -4.94 -22.50
CA CYS A 500 -19.49 -5.39 -23.74
C CYS A 500 -18.60 -6.44 -24.43
N SER A 501 -19.23 -7.36 -25.14
CA SER A 501 -18.54 -8.37 -25.95
C SER A 501 -17.74 -7.76 -27.09
N HIS A 502 -16.73 -8.49 -27.56
CA HIS A 502 -16.02 -8.14 -28.80
C HIS A 502 -16.97 -8.07 -29.99
N GLU A 503 -17.92 -9.01 -30.05
CA GLU A 503 -18.91 -9.13 -31.10
C GLU A 503 -19.86 -7.92 -31.12
N CYS A 504 -20.33 -7.45 -29.95
CA CYS A 504 -21.12 -6.22 -29.81
C CYS A 504 -20.35 -4.97 -30.24
N LEU A 505 -19.09 -4.82 -29.81
CA LEU A 505 -18.31 -3.63 -30.14
C LEU A 505 -17.81 -3.64 -31.60
N ALA A 506 -17.62 -4.82 -32.20
CA ALA A 506 -17.39 -4.96 -33.65
C ALA A 506 -18.65 -4.59 -34.44
N GLY A 507 -19.83 -5.03 -33.98
CA GLY A 507 -21.13 -4.64 -34.57
C GLY A 507 -21.35 -3.13 -34.54
N LEU A 508 -21.06 -2.49 -33.40
CA LEU A 508 -21.04 -1.03 -33.23
C LEU A 508 -20.11 -0.34 -34.23
N ALA A 509 -18.87 -0.82 -34.38
CA ALA A 509 -17.87 -0.24 -35.27
C ALA A 509 -18.24 -0.36 -36.76
N GLN A 510 -18.91 -1.45 -37.15
CA GLN A 510 -19.18 -1.81 -38.55
C GLN A 510 -20.61 -1.51 -39.02
N GLY A 511 -21.54 -1.18 -38.09
CA GLY A 511 -22.96 -1.01 -38.40
C GLY A 511 -23.74 -2.33 -38.57
N ALA A 512 -23.30 -3.39 -37.89
CA ALA A 512 -24.01 -4.68 -37.86
C ALA A 512 -25.14 -4.68 -36.80
N PRO A 513 -25.93 -5.77 -36.67
CA PRO A 513 -26.91 -5.91 -35.60
C PRO A 513 -26.27 -6.00 -34.20
N LEU A 514 -27.08 -5.75 -33.16
CA LEU A 514 -26.69 -5.98 -31.76
C LEU A 514 -26.40 -7.47 -31.50
N ASP A 515 -25.28 -7.75 -30.83
CA ASP A 515 -25.04 -9.04 -30.18
C ASP A 515 -25.98 -9.21 -28.98
N LEU A 516 -26.78 -10.28 -28.98
CA LEU A 516 -27.77 -10.60 -27.96
C LEU A 516 -27.16 -11.25 -26.70
N ASP A 517 -25.96 -11.83 -26.81
CA ASP A 517 -25.23 -12.44 -25.68
C ASP A 517 -24.39 -11.39 -24.92
N CYS A 518 -24.35 -10.15 -25.40
CA CYS A 518 -23.71 -9.04 -24.70
C CYS A 518 -24.44 -8.73 -23.38
N ALA A 519 -23.72 -8.82 -22.25
CA ALA A 519 -24.26 -8.57 -20.90
C ALA A 519 -24.93 -7.19 -20.73
N ASN A 520 -24.57 -6.21 -21.57
CA ASN A 520 -25.12 -4.85 -21.56
C ASN A 520 -26.20 -4.59 -22.62
N VAL A 521 -26.59 -5.58 -23.45
CA VAL A 521 -27.47 -5.39 -24.63
C VAL A 521 -28.78 -4.66 -24.30
N LYS A 522 -29.35 -4.93 -23.12
CA LYS A 522 -30.59 -4.32 -22.63
C LYS A 522 -30.52 -2.80 -22.47
N SER A 523 -29.32 -2.23 -22.38
CA SER A 523 -29.08 -0.78 -22.28
C SER A 523 -28.74 -0.13 -23.63
N HIS A 524 -28.39 -0.90 -24.66
CA HIS A 524 -27.92 -0.36 -25.95
C HIS A 524 -29.05 0.21 -26.82
N GLY A 525 -30.30 -0.20 -26.58
CA GLY A 525 -31.48 0.18 -27.37
C GLY A 525 -31.93 -0.94 -28.29
N LYS A 526 -32.43 -0.59 -29.50
CA LYS A 526 -32.84 -1.56 -30.53
C LYS A 526 -31.77 -1.81 -31.59
N GLU A 527 -30.88 -0.83 -31.78
CA GLU A 527 -29.86 -0.76 -32.82
C GLU A 527 -28.62 -0.08 -32.22
N HIS A 528 -27.46 -0.24 -32.86
CA HIS A 528 -26.26 0.46 -32.44
C HIS A 528 -26.33 1.96 -32.73
N ILE A 529 -25.76 2.78 -31.83
CA ILE A 529 -25.51 4.19 -32.11
C ILE A 529 -24.38 4.34 -33.13
N LYS A 530 -24.27 5.49 -33.80
CA LYS A 530 -23.16 5.76 -34.72
C LYS A 530 -21.83 5.84 -33.94
N PRO A 531 -20.71 5.28 -34.44
CA PRO A 531 -19.40 5.37 -33.78
C PRO A 531 -18.96 6.80 -33.44
N GLY A 532 -19.21 7.78 -34.31
CA GLY A 532 -18.92 9.20 -34.01
C GLY A 532 -19.66 9.71 -32.76
N LEU A 533 -20.96 9.38 -32.65
CA LEU A 533 -21.79 9.76 -31.50
C LEU A 533 -21.37 9.05 -30.20
N LEU A 534 -20.84 7.82 -30.28
CA LEU A 534 -20.19 7.18 -29.12
C LEU A 534 -19.00 8.00 -28.64
N LEU A 535 -18.11 8.41 -29.56
CA LEU A 535 -16.90 9.17 -29.22
C LEU A 535 -17.25 10.54 -28.63
N GLU A 536 -18.20 11.26 -29.24
CA GLU A 536 -18.73 12.54 -28.77
C GLU A 536 -19.31 12.41 -27.34
N LEU A 537 -20.25 11.50 -27.13
CA LEU A 537 -20.91 11.33 -25.82
C LEU A 537 -19.94 10.86 -24.72
N VAL A 538 -18.95 10.01 -25.04
CA VAL A 538 -17.92 9.60 -24.06
C VAL A 538 -16.97 10.77 -23.74
N GLN A 539 -16.64 11.62 -24.71
CA GLN A 539 -15.85 12.83 -24.47
C GLN A 539 -16.58 13.83 -23.55
N GLU A 540 -17.86 14.07 -23.79
CA GLU A 540 -18.72 14.93 -22.94
C GLU A 540 -18.89 14.35 -21.54
N GLN A 541 -19.12 13.03 -21.43
CA GLN A 541 -19.25 12.37 -20.13
C GLN A 541 -17.95 12.47 -19.31
N LEU A 542 -16.77 12.15 -19.87
CA LEU A 542 -15.50 12.21 -19.11
C LEU A 542 -15.09 13.64 -18.66
N ALA A 543 -15.68 14.67 -19.26
CA ALA A 543 -15.52 16.06 -18.84
C ALA A 543 -16.44 16.47 -17.68
N THR A 544 -17.54 15.74 -17.44
CA THR A 544 -18.62 16.13 -16.52
C THR A 544 -18.87 15.10 -15.39
N ASP A 545 -18.87 13.82 -15.72
CA ASP A 545 -19.03 12.68 -14.82
C ASP A 545 -17.72 12.35 -14.09
N ARG A 546 -17.43 13.15 -13.06
CA ARG A 546 -16.12 13.17 -12.37
C ARG A 546 -16.19 12.86 -10.88
N GLY A 547 -17.39 12.65 -10.34
CA GLY A 547 -17.62 12.31 -8.93
C GLY A 547 -17.40 10.85 -8.57
N ARG A 548 -17.74 10.50 -7.33
CA ARG A 548 -17.52 9.17 -6.74
C ARG A 548 -18.28 8.02 -7.40
N ASP A 549 -19.51 8.26 -7.87
CA ASP A 549 -20.31 7.25 -8.58
C ASP A 549 -20.09 7.25 -10.09
N ALA A 550 -19.08 7.99 -10.58
CA ALA A 550 -18.84 8.15 -12.01
C ALA A 550 -18.69 6.80 -12.73
N ASP A 551 -19.21 6.76 -13.94
CA ASP A 551 -19.17 5.61 -14.82
C ASP A 551 -17.79 5.45 -15.52
N CYS A 552 -16.73 6.03 -14.95
CA CYS A 552 -15.33 5.84 -15.34
C CYS A 552 -14.38 5.70 -14.15
N CYS A 553 -13.61 4.60 -14.09
CA CYS A 553 -12.56 4.38 -13.09
C CYS A 553 -11.24 3.95 -13.74
N PRO A 554 -10.07 4.18 -13.10
CA PRO A 554 -8.84 3.53 -13.53
C PRO A 554 -8.88 2.03 -13.22
N LEU A 555 -8.25 1.23 -14.08
CA LEU A 555 -7.97 -0.18 -13.82
C LEU A 555 -6.63 -0.40 -13.08
N TYR A 556 -5.92 0.68 -12.77
CA TYR A 556 -4.58 0.73 -12.15
C TYR A 556 -3.48 -0.10 -12.85
N MET A 557 -3.79 -0.74 -13.96
CA MET A 557 -2.84 -1.24 -14.94
C MET A 557 -2.29 -0.07 -15.77
N HIS A 558 -0.97 0.01 -15.84
CA HIS A 558 -0.24 0.98 -16.64
C HIS A 558 0.93 0.30 -17.36
N GLY A 559 1.18 0.73 -18.60
CA GLY A 559 2.38 0.37 -19.36
C GLY A 559 3.34 1.57 -19.44
N SER A 560 4.49 1.39 -20.10
CA SER A 560 5.56 2.41 -20.19
C SER A 560 5.15 3.80 -20.74
N ARG A 561 3.96 3.91 -21.35
CA ARG A 561 3.47 5.15 -22.01
C ARG A 561 2.03 5.56 -21.69
N GLY A 562 1.30 4.85 -20.82
CA GLY A 562 -0.11 5.16 -20.52
C GLY A 562 -0.79 4.23 -19.52
N ALA A 563 -2.01 4.60 -19.12
CA ALA A 563 -2.84 3.86 -18.15
C ALA A 563 -4.15 3.38 -18.78
N LEU A 564 -4.75 2.33 -18.20
CA LEU A 564 -6.05 1.81 -18.63
C LEU A 564 -7.19 2.32 -17.75
N LEU A 565 -8.25 2.82 -18.40
CA LEU A 565 -9.50 3.23 -17.79
C LEU A 565 -10.61 2.23 -18.16
N LYS A 566 -11.53 1.97 -17.24
CA LYS A 566 -12.80 1.29 -17.51
C LYS A 566 -13.89 2.36 -17.62
N ILE A 567 -14.61 2.38 -18.73
CA ILE A 567 -15.57 3.43 -19.09
C ILE A 567 -16.91 2.77 -19.44
N ARG A 568 -18.01 3.25 -18.87
CA ARG A 568 -19.38 2.94 -19.29
C ARG A 568 -20.05 4.21 -19.80
N LEU A 569 -20.52 4.21 -21.05
CA LEU A 569 -21.36 5.30 -21.55
C LEU A 569 -22.72 5.25 -20.85
N THR A 570 -22.98 6.16 -19.90
CA THR A 570 -24.15 6.12 -19.00
C THR A 570 -25.48 6.04 -19.75
N SER A 571 -25.59 6.75 -20.88
CA SER A 571 -26.80 6.86 -21.70
C SER A 571 -27.17 5.61 -22.50
N HIS A 572 -26.21 4.71 -22.77
CA HIS A 572 -26.41 3.54 -23.64
C HIS A 572 -25.77 2.24 -23.11
N GLY A 573 -25.16 2.27 -21.93
CA GLY A 573 -24.57 1.10 -21.24
C GLY A 573 -23.34 0.47 -21.91
N TYR A 574 -22.80 1.01 -23.01
CA TYR A 574 -21.58 0.50 -23.64
C TYR A 574 -20.41 0.57 -22.64
N THR A 575 -19.91 -0.59 -22.21
CA THR A 575 -18.85 -0.72 -21.20
C THR A 575 -17.58 -1.26 -21.85
N LEU A 576 -16.51 -0.48 -21.82
CA LEU A 576 -15.31 -0.64 -22.65
C LEU A 576 -14.04 -0.16 -21.90
N VAL A 577 -12.88 -0.28 -22.56
CA VAL A 577 -11.59 0.19 -22.06
C VAL A 577 -11.17 1.47 -22.77
N GLY A 578 -10.65 2.45 -22.03
CA GLY A 578 -9.90 3.57 -22.57
C GLY A 578 -8.40 3.41 -22.31
N LYS A 579 -7.58 3.29 -23.35
CA LYS A 579 -6.11 3.39 -23.23
C LYS A 579 -5.72 4.87 -23.28
N ALA A 580 -5.28 5.43 -22.16
CA ALA A 580 -5.17 6.86 -21.92
C ALA A 580 -3.71 7.32 -21.71
N VAL A 581 -3.32 8.48 -22.29
CA VAL A 581 -1.94 8.99 -22.33
C VAL A 581 -1.84 10.52 -22.16
N GLU A 582 -0.69 11.01 -21.67
CA GLU A 582 -0.29 12.44 -21.75
C GLU A 582 -0.10 12.89 -23.22
N SER A 583 -0.26 14.18 -23.54
CA SER A 583 0.17 14.79 -24.82
C SER A 583 1.57 14.37 -25.27
N SER A 584 2.52 14.23 -24.33
CA SER A 584 3.92 13.86 -24.63
C SER A 584 4.07 12.49 -25.31
N LYS A 585 3.06 11.60 -25.15
CA LYS A 585 3.03 10.24 -25.69
C LYS A 585 2.02 10.06 -26.84
N LEU A 586 1.24 11.08 -27.20
CA LEU A 586 0.20 11.04 -28.25
C LEU A 586 0.67 10.37 -29.56
N ARG A 587 1.90 10.65 -29.99
CA ARG A 587 2.51 10.09 -31.22
C ARG A 587 2.53 8.55 -31.26
N TYR A 588 2.62 7.90 -30.10
CA TYR A 588 2.62 6.44 -29.96
C TYR A 588 1.19 5.89 -30.02
N LEU A 589 0.23 6.53 -29.34
CA LEU A 589 -1.19 6.15 -29.39
C LEU A 589 -1.77 6.31 -30.81
N GLN A 590 -1.40 7.39 -31.52
CA GLN A 590 -1.70 7.57 -32.94
C GLN A 590 -1.02 6.55 -33.86
N HIS A 591 0.13 5.99 -33.45
CA HIS A 591 0.79 4.93 -34.21
C HIS A 591 0.08 3.59 -34.03
N GLU A 592 -0.18 3.20 -32.78
CA GLU A 592 -0.97 2.02 -32.42
C GLU A 592 -2.36 2.03 -33.07
N LYS A 593 -3.07 3.16 -33.06
CA LYS A 593 -4.37 3.31 -33.75
C LYS A 593 -4.28 3.02 -35.26
N ARG A 594 -3.19 3.43 -35.93
CA ARG A 594 -2.94 3.10 -37.35
C ARG A 594 -2.61 1.61 -37.56
N VAL A 595 -2.14 0.91 -36.54
CA VAL A 595 -2.00 -0.56 -36.59
C VAL A 595 -3.38 -1.21 -36.55
N TYR A 596 -4.24 -0.82 -35.59
CA TYR A 596 -5.63 -1.28 -35.52
C TYR A 596 -6.42 -1.01 -36.81
N ASP A 597 -6.27 0.19 -37.42
CA ASP A 597 -6.86 0.51 -38.74
C ASP A 597 -6.43 -0.48 -39.85
N HIS A 598 -5.15 -0.88 -39.84
CA HIS A 598 -4.58 -1.79 -40.84
C HIS A 598 -5.02 -3.25 -40.63
N ILE A 599 -5.19 -3.68 -39.38
CA ILE A 599 -5.62 -5.04 -39.00
C ILE A 599 -7.11 -5.14 -38.62
N HIS A 600 -7.94 -4.26 -39.19
CA HIS A 600 -9.38 -4.17 -38.92
C HIS A 600 -10.14 -5.52 -38.94
N ASP A 601 -9.70 -6.49 -39.73
CA ASP A 601 -10.31 -7.83 -39.87
C ASP A 601 -9.75 -8.90 -38.91
N LEU A 602 -8.82 -8.53 -38.01
CA LEU A 602 -8.41 -9.33 -36.85
C LEU A 602 -9.09 -8.88 -35.55
N GLN A 603 -9.77 -7.74 -35.56
CA GLN A 603 -10.42 -7.14 -34.39
C GLN A 603 -11.57 -8.02 -33.87
N GLY A 604 -11.58 -8.29 -32.57
CA GLY A 604 -12.53 -9.20 -31.91
C GLY A 604 -12.23 -10.70 -32.11
N LEU A 605 -11.19 -11.02 -32.88
CA LEU A 605 -10.74 -12.40 -33.14
C LEU A 605 -9.40 -12.71 -32.46
N THR A 606 -8.41 -11.83 -32.63
CA THR A 606 -7.05 -11.97 -32.06
C THR A 606 -6.42 -10.66 -31.58
N VAL A 607 -7.09 -9.53 -31.80
CA VAL A 607 -6.76 -8.23 -31.23
C VAL A 607 -8.05 -7.53 -30.77
N PRO A 608 -7.99 -6.56 -29.83
CA PRO A 608 -9.15 -5.77 -29.43
C PRO A 608 -9.86 -5.05 -30.59
N VAL A 609 -11.13 -4.73 -30.40
CA VAL A 609 -11.86 -3.82 -31.29
C VAL A 609 -11.55 -2.39 -30.90
N CYS A 610 -10.82 -1.66 -31.74
CA CYS A 610 -10.67 -0.21 -31.64
C CYS A 610 -11.89 0.50 -32.20
N LEU A 611 -12.49 1.38 -31.40
CA LEU A 611 -13.66 2.20 -31.76
C LEU A 611 -13.28 3.62 -32.19
N GLY A 612 -12.11 4.10 -31.78
CA GLY A 612 -11.59 5.43 -32.14
C GLY A 612 -10.69 6.04 -31.07
N MET A 613 -10.40 7.33 -31.23
CA MET A 613 -9.67 8.15 -30.25
C MET A 613 -10.47 9.41 -29.92
N ILE A 614 -10.38 9.85 -28.67
CA ILE A 614 -10.93 11.11 -28.16
C ILE A 614 -9.82 11.94 -27.49
N ASN A 615 -10.00 13.26 -27.51
CA ASN A 615 -9.19 14.22 -26.73
C ASN A 615 -10.08 14.73 -25.60
N LEU A 616 -9.66 14.58 -24.34
CA LEU A 616 -10.47 14.99 -23.21
C LEU A 616 -10.48 16.52 -23.06
N ALA A 617 -11.65 17.10 -22.76
CA ALA A 617 -11.76 18.54 -22.50
C ALA A 617 -11.12 18.94 -21.15
N CYS A 618 -11.15 18.02 -20.18
CA CYS A 618 -10.46 18.11 -18.89
C CYS A 618 -9.59 16.85 -18.73
N PRO A 619 -8.31 16.96 -18.33
CA PRO A 619 -7.46 15.78 -18.17
C PRO A 619 -8.02 14.80 -17.13
N TYR A 620 -7.80 13.50 -17.34
CA TYR A 620 -8.09 12.47 -16.34
C TYR A 620 -6.82 12.23 -15.53
N TYR A 621 -6.84 12.52 -14.23
CA TYR A 621 -5.66 12.34 -13.38
C TYR A 621 -5.50 10.88 -12.97
N TYR A 622 -4.31 10.33 -13.15
CA TYR A 622 -3.94 8.99 -12.67
C TYR A 622 -2.47 8.99 -12.26
N SER A 623 -2.15 8.64 -11.00
CA SER A 623 -0.82 8.91 -10.45
C SER A 623 -0.46 10.39 -10.67
N ILE A 624 0.81 10.73 -10.87
CA ILE A 624 1.30 12.08 -11.19
C ILE A 624 1.01 12.50 -12.65
N ALA A 625 0.26 11.71 -13.43
CA ALA A 625 0.03 11.90 -14.85
C ALA A 625 -1.33 12.57 -15.15
N GLU A 626 -1.29 13.48 -16.12
CA GLU A 626 -2.43 14.22 -16.64
C GLU A 626 -2.77 13.63 -18.02
N LEU A 627 -3.76 12.73 -18.06
CA LEU A 627 -4.10 11.96 -19.27
C LEU A 627 -5.09 12.76 -20.11
N GLU A 628 -4.75 13.01 -21.38
CA GLU A 628 -5.43 13.97 -22.25
C GLU A 628 -5.99 13.32 -23.52
N HIS A 629 -5.45 12.18 -23.93
CA HIS A 629 -5.89 11.45 -25.12
C HIS A 629 -6.22 10.01 -24.77
N VAL A 630 -7.36 9.51 -25.25
CA VAL A 630 -7.84 8.16 -24.95
C VAL A 630 -8.23 7.43 -26.23
N MET A 631 -7.73 6.21 -26.42
CA MET A 631 -8.17 5.29 -27.47
C MET A 631 -9.17 4.29 -26.87
N LEU A 632 -10.35 4.18 -27.47
CA LEU A 632 -11.42 3.30 -26.98
C LEU A 632 -11.29 1.90 -27.58
N LEU A 633 -11.15 0.89 -26.72
CA LEU A 633 -10.94 -0.52 -27.04
C LEU A 633 -11.98 -1.42 -26.36
N SER A 634 -12.31 -2.57 -26.96
CA SER A 634 -12.95 -3.68 -26.23
C SER A 634 -12.02 -4.25 -25.14
N TRP A 635 -12.56 -4.69 -24.00
CA TRP A 635 -11.80 -5.42 -22.98
C TRP A 635 -11.13 -6.66 -23.58
N ALA A 636 -9.85 -6.86 -23.27
CA ALA A 636 -9.00 -7.87 -23.91
C ALA A 636 -8.74 -9.12 -23.04
N GLY A 637 -9.25 -9.14 -21.80
CA GLY A 637 -8.95 -10.19 -20.83
C GLY A 637 -7.73 -9.90 -19.95
N CYS A 638 -7.24 -10.93 -19.25
CA CYS A 638 -6.11 -10.81 -18.31
C CYS A 638 -4.79 -11.24 -18.98
N SER A 639 -3.67 -10.64 -18.59
CA SER A 639 -2.35 -10.97 -19.15
C SER A 639 -1.85 -12.35 -18.71
N LEU A 640 -1.11 -13.04 -19.59
CA LEU A 640 -0.40 -14.29 -19.28
C LEU A 640 0.71 -14.14 -18.21
N LEU A 641 1.11 -12.91 -17.88
CA LEU A 641 2.00 -12.61 -16.77
C LEU A 641 1.30 -12.79 -15.41
N SER A 642 -0.04 -12.67 -15.35
CA SER A 642 -0.82 -12.85 -14.12
C SER A 642 -0.66 -14.27 -13.55
N PRO A 643 -0.60 -14.43 -12.20
CA PRO A 643 -0.67 -15.73 -11.54
C PRO A 643 -1.88 -16.58 -11.96
N ILE A 644 -3.02 -15.96 -12.30
CA ILE A 644 -4.29 -16.60 -12.69
C ILE A 644 -4.12 -17.55 -13.90
N HIS A 645 -3.10 -17.30 -14.73
CA HIS A 645 -2.80 -18.08 -15.93
C HIS A 645 -1.56 -18.98 -15.81
N ALA A 646 -0.85 -18.97 -14.67
CA ALA A 646 0.44 -19.64 -14.50
C ALA A 646 0.42 -21.13 -14.87
N GLU A 647 -0.53 -21.89 -14.32
CA GLU A 647 -0.71 -23.33 -14.59
C GLU A 647 -1.16 -23.63 -16.04
N ARG A 648 -1.84 -22.66 -16.67
CA ARG A 648 -2.42 -22.82 -18.01
C ARG A 648 -1.49 -22.39 -19.15
N ARG A 649 -0.37 -21.70 -18.87
CA ARG A 649 0.52 -21.15 -19.91
C ARG A 649 0.98 -22.20 -20.92
N ALA A 650 1.40 -23.39 -20.46
CA ALA A 650 1.91 -24.45 -21.35
C ALA A 650 0.92 -24.84 -22.46
N ASN A 651 -0.39 -24.82 -22.19
CA ASN A 651 -1.42 -25.15 -23.17
C ASN A 651 -1.69 -24.04 -24.19
N LEU A 652 -1.19 -22.82 -23.94
CA LEU A 652 -1.46 -21.62 -24.73
C LEU A 652 -0.38 -21.34 -25.79
N VAL A 653 0.67 -22.17 -25.88
CA VAL A 653 1.77 -22.04 -26.85
C VAL A 653 1.29 -22.04 -28.30
N GLU A 654 0.38 -22.94 -28.66
CA GLU A 654 -0.16 -23.02 -30.04
C GLU A 654 -1.21 -21.92 -30.33
N PRO A 655 -2.17 -21.60 -29.44
CA PRO A 655 -3.02 -20.42 -29.57
C PRO A 655 -2.25 -19.10 -29.74
N VAL A 656 -1.16 -18.90 -28.97
CA VAL A 656 -0.27 -17.74 -29.13
C VAL A 656 0.45 -17.76 -30.47
N ARG A 657 0.92 -18.93 -30.94
CA ARG A 657 1.54 -19.06 -32.27
C ARG A 657 0.58 -18.67 -33.39
N ASP A 658 -0.67 -19.13 -33.35
CA ASP A 658 -1.69 -18.79 -34.35
C ASP A 658 -2.01 -17.27 -34.35
N ALA A 659 -2.15 -16.66 -33.17
CA ALA A 659 -2.36 -15.21 -33.05
C ALA A 659 -1.24 -14.39 -33.72
N TYR A 660 0.04 -14.74 -33.48
CA TYR A 660 1.17 -14.09 -34.15
C TYR A 660 1.23 -14.41 -35.65
N GLN A 661 0.94 -15.64 -36.08
CA GLN A 661 0.88 -15.98 -37.51
C GLN A 661 -0.19 -15.18 -38.25
N ARG A 662 -1.36 -14.95 -37.63
CA ARG A 662 -2.42 -14.09 -38.19
C ARG A 662 -1.96 -12.64 -38.30
N LEU A 663 -1.34 -12.08 -37.27
CA LEU A 663 -0.75 -10.72 -37.30
C LEU A 663 0.30 -10.59 -38.43
N HIS A 664 1.21 -11.56 -38.52
CA HIS A 664 2.29 -11.58 -39.52
C HIS A 664 1.78 -11.72 -40.95
N SER A 665 0.69 -12.47 -41.17
CA SER A 665 0.07 -12.60 -42.49
C SER A 665 -0.48 -11.26 -43.04
N ARG A 666 -0.64 -10.23 -42.20
CA ARG A 666 -1.07 -8.87 -42.57
C ARG A 666 0.12 -7.91 -42.76
N GLY A 667 1.35 -8.43 -42.67
CA GLY A 667 2.59 -7.67 -42.83
C GLY A 667 2.96 -6.82 -41.62
N VAL A 668 2.34 -7.05 -40.46
CA VAL A 668 2.63 -6.37 -39.20
C VAL A 668 3.57 -7.22 -38.35
N LEU A 669 4.57 -6.60 -37.74
CA LEU A 669 5.46 -7.21 -36.74
C LEU A 669 5.25 -6.47 -35.41
N HIS A 670 5.01 -7.19 -34.30
CA HIS A 670 4.62 -6.59 -33.03
C HIS A 670 5.77 -5.82 -32.36
N GLU A 671 6.98 -6.34 -32.49
CA GLU A 671 8.26 -5.92 -31.90
C GLU A 671 8.40 -6.07 -30.37
N ASP A 672 7.32 -6.30 -29.63
CA ASP A 672 7.35 -6.55 -28.18
C ASP A 672 6.47 -7.76 -27.75
N PRO A 673 6.88 -9.00 -28.06
CA PRO A 673 6.13 -10.22 -27.75
C PRO A 673 6.29 -10.70 -26.29
N ALA A 674 6.20 -9.77 -25.32
CA ALA A 674 6.28 -10.07 -23.89
C ALA A 674 4.93 -10.56 -23.33
N LEU A 675 4.94 -11.37 -22.24
CA LEU A 675 3.71 -11.90 -21.62
C LEU A 675 2.70 -10.82 -21.19
N ARG A 676 3.18 -9.61 -20.85
CA ARG A 676 2.33 -8.44 -20.55
C ARG A 676 1.39 -8.06 -21.71
N ASN A 677 1.80 -8.30 -22.96
CA ASN A 677 1.12 -7.90 -24.19
C ASN A 677 0.25 -9.03 -24.79
N ILE A 678 0.23 -10.19 -24.13
CA ILE A 678 -0.54 -11.38 -24.54
C ILE A 678 -1.60 -11.65 -23.46
N LEU A 679 -2.86 -11.46 -23.80
CA LEU A 679 -4.00 -11.51 -22.88
C LEU A 679 -4.97 -12.64 -23.28
N ILE A 680 -5.77 -13.11 -22.32
CA ILE A 680 -6.80 -14.14 -22.51
C ILE A 680 -8.17 -13.59 -22.15
N ASP A 681 -9.09 -13.48 -23.12
CA ASP A 681 -10.52 -13.29 -22.83
C ASP A 681 -11.07 -14.60 -22.22
N GLN A 682 -11.14 -14.62 -20.89
CA GLN A 682 -11.60 -15.76 -20.11
C GLN A 682 -13.04 -16.17 -20.43
N ALA A 683 -13.87 -15.29 -21.01
CA ALA A 683 -15.25 -15.61 -21.39
C ALA A 683 -15.37 -16.33 -22.74
N ARG A 684 -14.29 -16.37 -23.55
CA ARG A 684 -14.27 -16.98 -24.90
C ARG A 684 -13.05 -17.86 -25.17
N GLU A 685 -12.15 -17.98 -24.20
CA GLU A 685 -10.82 -18.62 -24.31
C GLU A 685 -9.96 -18.13 -25.49
N LYS A 686 -10.17 -16.87 -25.93
CA LYS A 686 -9.43 -16.25 -27.03
C LYS A 686 -8.12 -15.61 -26.56
N VAL A 687 -7.03 -15.83 -27.30
CA VAL A 687 -5.79 -15.06 -27.17
C VAL A 687 -5.95 -13.70 -27.85
N MET A 688 -5.64 -12.63 -27.12
CA MET A 688 -5.66 -11.26 -27.62
C MET A 688 -4.28 -10.61 -27.49
N LEU A 689 -3.77 -10.08 -28.60
CA LEU A 689 -2.53 -9.30 -28.66
C LEU A 689 -2.85 -7.81 -28.50
N VAL A 690 -2.05 -7.08 -27.71
CA VAL A 690 -2.25 -5.66 -27.37
C VAL A 690 -0.92 -4.88 -27.35
N ASP A 691 -0.99 -3.56 -27.24
CA ASP A 691 0.18 -2.67 -27.12
C ASP A 691 1.03 -2.57 -28.41
N PHE A 692 0.37 -2.30 -29.54
CA PHE A 692 1.03 -2.15 -30.86
C PHE A 692 1.82 -0.82 -31.03
N GLU A 693 2.24 -0.21 -29.92
CA GLU A 693 2.94 1.07 -29.87
C GLU A 693 4.40 1.06 -30.38
N ARG A 694 4.92 -0.15 -30.64
CA ARG A 694 6.27 -0.44 -31.17
C ARG A 694 6.21 -1.10 -32.56
N SER A 695 5.01 -1.44 -33.04
CA SER A 695 4.83 -2.42 -34.11
C SER A 695 5.13 -1.88 -35.51
N LYS A 696 5.94 -2.61 -36.28
CA LYS A 696 6.27 -2.22 -37.65
C LYS A 696 5.14 -2.56 -38.62
N LEU A 697 4.50 -1.52 -39.15
CA LEU A 697 3.65 -1.58 -40.34
C LEU A 697 4.49 -1.82 -41.61
N PRO A 698 3.94 -2.46 -42.64
CA PRO A 698 4.65 -2.65 -43.90
C PRO A 698 4.93 -1.30 -44.56
N ARG A 699 6.19 -1.04 -44.94
CA ARG A 699 6.56 0.16 -45.69
C ARG A 699 5.75 0.20 -46.99
N ARG A 700 4.89 1.21 -47.15
CA ARG A 700 4.37 1.59 -48.47
C ARG A 700 5.58 1.89 -49.35
N GLN A 701 5.75 1.13 -50.43
CA GLN A 701 6.61 1.57 -51.52
C GLN A 701 6.06 2.92 -51.98
N ALA A 702 6.91 3.95 -52.03
CA ALA A 702 6.58 5.16 -52.76
C ALA A 702 6.25 4.75 -54.20
N LEU A 703 5.21 5.36 -54.79
CA LEU A 703 4.88 5.13 -56.19
C LEU A 703 6.11 5.45 -57.03
N SER A 704 6.75 4.44 -57.61
CA SER A 704 7.94 4.64 -58.43
C SER A 704 7.59 5.59 -59.55
N GLU A 705 8.43 6.61 -59.77
CA GLU A 705 8.18 7.66 -60.75
C GLU A 705 7.75 7.05 -62.08
N LEU A 706 6.64 7.57 -62.62
CA LEU A 706 5.95 6.99 -63.78
C LEU A 706 6.79 7.17 -65.04
N SER A 707 7.76 6.28 -65.25
CA SER A 707 8.48 6.15 -66.51
C SER A 707 7.46 6.01 -67.65
N PRO A 708 7.42 6.96 -68.61
CA PRO A 708 6.58 6.79 -69.78
C PRO A 708 7.07 5.58 -70.59
N TYR A 709 6.17 4.96 -71.34
CA TYR A 709 6.40 3.77 -72.17
C TYR A 709 6.60 2.42 -71.45
N ARG A 710 5.51 1.87 -70.90
CA ARG A 710 5.18 0.44 -71.10
C ARG A 710 3.67 0.23 -71.22
N LYS A 711 3.25 -0.67 -72.13
CA LYS A 711 1.84 -0.85 -72.53
C LYS A 711 1.03 -1.54 -71.43
N ARG A 712 -0.24 -1.13 -71.28
CA ARG A 712 -1.22 -1.70 -70.34
C ARG A 712 -1.30 -3.23 -70.45
N LYS A 713 -1.06 -3.93 -69.33
CA LYS A 713 -1.72 -5.20 -68.98
C LYS A 713 -2.39 -5.03 -67.61
N ARG A 714 -3.58 -5.61 -67.43
CA ARG A 714 -4.23 -5.69 -66.11
C ARG A 714 -3.37 -6.55 -65.19
N ALA A 715 -3.02 -6.04 -64.02
CA ALA A 715 -2.42 -6.82 -62.93
C ALA A 715 -3.45 -6.92 -61.80
N THR A 716 -3.90 -8.14 -61.51
CA THR A 716 -4.77 -8.47 -60.38
C THR A 716 -3.94 -8.61 -59.10
N SER A 717 -4.50 -8.13 -57.97
CA SER A 717 -4.03 -8.32 -56.59
C SER A 717 -2.54 -8.07 -56.33
N SER A 718 -2.24 -6.95 -55.66
CA SER A 718 -0.92 -6.64 -55.13
C SER A 718 -0.55 -7.61 -53.99
N LYS A 719 0.03 -8.76 -54.33
CA LYS A 719 0.67 -9.64 -53.35
C LYS A 719 1.74 -8.86 -52.60
N LEU A 720 1.63 -8.84 -51.27
CA LEU A 720 2.71 -8.38 -50.38
C LEU A 720 3.95 -9.23 -50.65
N VAL A 721 5.02 -8.61 -51.14
CA VAL A 721 6.33 -9.25 -51.28
C VAL A 721 6.96 -9.32 -49.89
N VAL A 722 6.70 -10.41 -49.18
CA VAL A 722 7.41 -10.75 -47.95
C VAL A 722 8.89 -10.92 -48.31
N THR A 723 9.73 -10.02 -47.81
CA THR A 723 11.19 -10.16 -47.96
C THR A 723 11.68 -11.30 -47.08
N ASP A 724 12.78 -11.94 -47.46
CA ASP A 724 13.41 -13.01 -46.67
C ASP A 724 13.85 -12.53 -45.26
N GLU A 725 14.11 -11.23 -45.12
CA GLU A 725 14.32 -10.55 -43.84
C GLU A 725 13.04 -10.50 -42.97
N MET A 726 11.87 -10.27 -43.58
CA MET A 726 10.58 -10.21 -42.89
C MET A 726 10.15 -11.59 -42.40
N ASP A 727 10.29 -12.64 -43.21
CA ASP A 727 10.05 -14.03 -42.78
C ASP A 727 10.97 -14.41 -41.60
N ARG A 728 12.26 -14.04 -41.67
CA ARG A 728 13.20 -14.19 -40.56
C ARG A 728 12.82 -13.35 -39.33
N ALA A 729 12.16 -12.20 -39.47
CA ALA A 729 11.64 -11.42 -38.35
C ALA A 729 10.42 -12.09 -37.70
N CYS A 730 9.42 -12.49 -38.50
CA CYS A 730 8.23 -13.20 -38.06
C CYS A 730 8.56 -14.48 -37.27
N LYS A 731 9.48 -15.31 -37.80
CA LYS A 731 9.95 -16.54 -37.12
C LYS A 731 10.64 -16.26 -35.78
N ARG A 732 11.43 -15.17 -35.69
CA ARG A 732 12.07 -14.74 -34.42
C ARG A 732 11.04 -14.24 -33.41
N GLU A 733 10.02 -13.50 -33.84
CA GLU A 733 8.97 -12.98 -32.96
C GLU A 733 8.08 -14.11 -32.40
N ILE A 734 7.63 -15.04 -33.25
CA ILE A 734 6.92 -16.25 -32.81
C ILE A 734 7.79 -17.04 -31.81
N SER A 735 9.08 -17.22 -32.10
CA SER A 735 9.97 -17.94 -31.18
C SER A 735 10.20 -17.22 -29.85
N LYS A 736 10.18 -15.88 -29.80
CA LYS A 736 10.20 -15.13 -28.54
C LYS A 736 8.90 -15.35 -27.76
N ALA A 737 7.75 -15.17 -28.42
CA ALA A 737 6.43 -15.34 -27.80
C ALA A 737 6.26 -16.73 -27.19
N THR A 738 6.54 -17.79 -27.96
CA THR A 738 6.35 -19.17 -27.48
C THR A 738 7.35 -19.58 -26.40
N LYS A 739 8.56 -19.02 -26.39
CA LYS A 739 9.51 -19.22 -25.29
C LYS A 739 9.03 -18.54 -24.01
N ALA A 740 8.63 -17.27 -24.08
CA ALA A 740 8.12 -16.53 -22.92
C ALA A 740 6.92 -17.21 -22.25
N VAL A 741 6.09 -17.93 -23.02
CA VAL A 741 4.97 -18.74 -22.51
C VAL A 741 5.43 -20.01 -21.77
N LEU A 742 6.56 -20.60 -22.16
CA LEU A 742 7.10 -21.83 -21.55
C LEU A 742 7.98 -21.59 -20.32
N GLY A 743 8.67 -20.45 -20.25
CA GLY A 743 9.68 -20.11 -19.24
C GLY A 743 11.07 -19.94 -19.86
#